data_AF-A0A8J2HL23-F1
#
_entry.id   AF-A0A8J2HL23-F1
#
_cell.length_a   1.000
_cell.length_b   1.000
_cell.length_c   1.000
_cell.angle_alpha   90.00
_cell.angle_beta   90.00
_cell.angle_gamma   90.00
#
_symmetry.space_group_name_H-M   'P 1'
#
loop_
_entity.id
_entity.type
_entity.pdbx_description
1 polymer ?
#
loop_
_entity_poly.entity_id
_entity_poly.type
_entity_poly.pdbx_seq_one_letter_code
_entity_poly.pdbx_strand_id
1 'polypeptide(L)'
;MILLKTSTNFNIIKTHGTIKRFKPNLKIFLKKLHLTSEANEYEYIQRSKLPTMHFQDSLPRLPIPKLEDSCRRYLKAQQPILTAKEFKETSTCVLKFLSDEGPPLQKLLLEDDKYNKHTSYISGYWFDMYLRDRKPLPVNYNPLLVFVQEQDLRYNKPLVKATNLLISSARFMKSLRAEILEPEVFHLDPKKSDTDFFRTVTGLLPSKIATYGAYLFKAYPLDMSQFPYLFGTTRIPLPTKDDLSHDLTSKHIVIMRKGHFYSMDIIDSSGKILPPLEIASCLNFVLNDPRPPNDCPVGVLTTAHRDQWAKIRGHLLALGNEGVLHKIDSAAFVFALDDDHIEDDYIKLMRLFLHADGTNRWFDKSFSLIMSGDGVAGINFEHSWGDGVAVLRYFKNLKHDISNNPHFHPEDEASVSSSPTSIRKLDFKLDDKIKGIVQCNFNEYKSWTQDRLSIDYLIFEEFGKEECKKFKVSPDAVMQLAFQLALYKKEKRAVATYESCSTSAFKHGRTETVRSCTNETIALCKAIVEHGASSVGDDELKKLMLECSKAHNNLVKEAAMGQGFDRHLFALRKIVEESEGIRMPLLFKDPAYEKLNHNILSTSTLSSPEVMAGGFGPVVEDGYGIGYMIQDHKLGSVVTSYRDHRDASEYIKYLKSAFEDIHRILKNQLTAPFLKNQEKDIQYVSETAEINVPSPTSSVDNMVIAERRVLFHESEFHPNVNGVHKNTTWVYENGAGHWNSLTNPEHHIEVIHQVNCLFNIRDGSSKTRILKELYATNI
;
A
#
# COMPACT_ATOMS: atom_id res chain seq x y z
N MET A 1 61.70 -7.15 2.77
CA MET A 1 63.05 -6.95 3.34
C MET A 1 62.92 -6.18 4.64
N ILE A 2 63.41 -6.78 5.73
CA ILE A 2 63.91 -6.15 6.98
C ILE A 2 62.85 -5.39 7.82
N LEU A 3 62.20 -6.05 8.78
CA LEU A 3 62.61 -6.30 10.19
C LEU A 3 62.66 -5.02 11.05
N LEU A 4 61.80 -4.98 12.08
CA LEU A 4 62.22 -4.74 13.46
C LEU A 4 61.31 -5.52 14.41
N LYS A 5 61.92 -6.51 15.08
CA LYS A 5 61.42 -7.31 16.20
C LYS A 5 62.07 -6.80 17.48
N THR A 6 61.31 -6.76 18.57
CA THR A 6 61.75 -7.01 19.96
C THR A 6 60.51 -7.54 20.71
N SER A 7 60.37 -8.86 20.93
CA SER A 7 60.81 -9.68 22.09
C SER A 7 60.16 -9.24 23.41
N THR A 8 59.59 -10.03 24.32
CA THR A 8 59.43 -11.47 24.61
C THR A 8 58.65 -11.45 25.96
N ASN A 9 57.56 -12.17 26.22
CA ASN A 9 57.52 -13.54 26.79
C ASN A 9 56.11 -13.70 27.36
N PHE A 10 55.36 -14.75 26.99
CA PHE A 10 54.26 -15.23 27.83
C PHE A 10 54.26 -16.75 27.84
N ASN A 11 54.47 -17.30 29.04
CA ASN A 11 54.37 -18.71 29.35
C ASN A 11 52.95 -19.21 29.06
N ILE A 12 52.88 -20.37 28.42
CA ILE A 12 51.65 -21.13 28.19
C ILE A 12 51.26 -21.81 29.50
N ILE A 13 50.10 -21.44 30.05
CA ILE A 13 49.29 -22.34 30.87
C ILE A 13 47.91 -22.41 30.21
N LYS A 14 47.58 -23.59 29.67
CA LYS A 14 46.27 -23.93 29.14
C LYS A 14 45.30 -24.14 30.30
N THR A 15 44.20 -23.40 30.34
CA THR A 15 42.92 -23.88 30.88
C THR A 15 41.75 -23.25 30.12
N HIS A 16 40.70 -24.04 29.95
CA HIS A 16 39.56 -23.86 29.06
C HIS A 16 38.66 -22.66 29.39
N GLY A 17 38.05 -22.07 28.35
CA GLY A 17 36.85 -21.23 28.47
C GLY A 17 36.90 -19.93 27.65
N THR A 18 36.52 -19.97 26.37
CA THR A 18 36.42 -18.76 25.55
C THR A 18 35.07 -18.06 25.78
N ILE A 19 35.08 -17.01 26.61
CA ILE A 19 34.04 -15.98 26.62
C ILE A 19 34.22 -15.15 25.33
N LYS A 20 33.31 -15.31 24.36
CA LYS A 20 33.22 -14.40 23.21
C LYS A 20 32.64 -13.06 23.67
N ARG A 21 33.51 -12.06 23.87
CA ARG A 21 33.10 -10.65 23.98
C ARG A 21 32.46 -10.21 22.66
N PHE A 22 31.16 -9.89 22.71
CA PHE A 22 30.47 -9.13 21.67
C PHE A 22 31.13 -7.75 21.55
N LYS A 23 31.75 -7.45 20.41
CA LYS A 23 32.04 -6.08 20.00
C LYS A 23 30.88 -5.60 19.12
N PRO A 24 30.04 -4.65 19.56
CA PRO A 24 29.10 -4.01 18.65
C PRO A 24 29.86 -3.18 17.61
N ASN A 25 29.24 -2.99 16.46
CA ASN A 25 29.75 -2.36 15.23
C ASN A 25 30.13 -0.87 15.38
N LEU A 26 31.13 -0.56 16.21
CA LEU A 26 31.64 0.81 16.39
C LEU A 26 32.27 1.36 15.09
N LYS A 27 32.74 0.48 14.18
CA LYS A 27 33.28 0.87 12.86
C LYS A 27 32.22 1.45 11.92
N ILE A 28 30.96 1.03 12.03
CA ILE A 28 29.86 1.59 11.21
C ILE A 28 29.43 2.95 11.80
N PHE A 29 29.42 3.05 13.12
CA PHE A 29 29.09 4.29 13.83
C PHE A 29 30.13 5.40 13.60
N LEU A 30 31.43 5.06 13.58
CA LEU A 30 32.50 6.04 13.34
C LEU A 30 32.62 6.50 11.88
N LYS A 31 32.13 5.71 10.91
CA LYS A 31 32.06 6.14 9.50
C LYS A 31 30.96 7.19 9.25
N LYS A 32 30.01 7.38 10.18
CA LYS A 32 28.90 8.34 10.10
C LYS A 32 29.27 9.78 10.48
N LEU A 33 30.44 10.02 11.09
CA LEU A 33 30.77 11.31 11.74
C LEU A 33 31.64 12.28 10.93
N HIS A 34 31.94 11.98 9.67
CA HIS A 34 32.63 12.91 8.76
C HIS A 34 31.93 12.83 7.41
N LEU A 35 31.05 13.78 7.06
CA LEU A 35 30.51 13.97 5.70
C LEU A 35 29.55 15.18 5.63
N THR A 36 29.96 16.33 6.16
CA THR A 36 29.26 17.62 5.99
C THR A 36 29.97 18.43 4.89
N SER A 37 29.51 18.29 3.66
CA SER A 37 29.84 19.19 2.54
C SER A 37 28.58 19.33 1.68
N GLU A 38 28.32 20.50 1.10
CA GLU A 38 27.18 20.77 0.19
C GLU A 38 27.08 19.75 -0.97
N ALA A 39 28.22 19.26 -1.47
CA ALA A 39 28.29 18.18 -2.47
C ALA A 39 27.63 16.86 -2.03
N ASN A 40 27.30 16.72 -0.75
CA ASN A 40 26.66 15.54 -0.18
C ASN A 40 25.13 15.75 -0.08
N GLU A 41 24.65 16.99 0.02
CA GLU A 41 23.21 17.30 0.05
C GLU A 41 22.54 17.05 -1.28
N TYR A 42 23.21 17.34 -2.40
CA TYR A 42 22.69 17.10 -3.76
C TYR A 42 22.48 15.61 -4.09
N GLU A 43 23.26 14.72 -3.48
CA GLU A 43 23.36 13.31 -3.90
C GLU A 43 22.26 12.40 -3.34
N TYR A 44 21.55 12.82 -2.30
CA TYR A 44 20.65 11.96 -1.53
C TYR A 44 19.40 12.73 -1.09
N ILE A 45 18.23 12.11 -1.26
CA ILE A 45 16.94 12.71 -0.86
C ILE A 45 16.70 12.60 0.65
N GLN A 46 17.29 11.59 1.28
CA GLN A 46 17.18 11.32 2.71
C GLN A 46 18.49 10.77 3.26
N ARG A 47 18.70 11.00 4.56
CA ARG A 47 19.86 10.55 5.34
C ARG A 47 19.41 10.00 6.69
N SER A 48 18.75 8.85 6.65
CA SER A 48 18.20 8.23 7.85
C SER A 48 19.25 7.91 8.88
N LYS A 49 18.90 8.13 10.15
CA LYS A 49 19.70 7.65 11.28
C LYS A 49 19.65 6.12 11.38
N LEU A 50 18.57 5.50 10.89
CA LEU A 50 18.35 4.06 10.83
C LEU A 50 18.74 3.52 9.45
N PRO A 51 19.42 2.37 9.35
CA PRO A 51 19.56 1.68 8.07
C PRO A 51 18.19 1.40 7.45
N THR A 52 18.02 1.59 6.14
CA THR A 52 16.73 1.37 5.45
C THR A 52 16.12 0.00 5.76
N MET A 53 16.96 -1.04 5.82
CA MET A 53 16.53 -2.42 6.06
C MET A 53 16.57 -2.85 7.54
N HIS A 54 16.66 -1.89 8.49
CA HIS A 54 16.91 -2.18 9.91
C HIS A 54 15.92 -3.13 10.57
N PHE A 55 14.64 -3.06 10.17
CA PHE A 55 13.58 -3.88 10.76
C PHE A 55 13.37 -5.24 10.07
N GLN A 56 13.94 -5.44 8.87
CA GLN A 56 13.58 -6.55 7.98
C GLN A 56 13.89 -7.95 8.55
N ASP A 57 14.87 -8.07 9.45
CA ASP A 57 15.26 -9.32 10.10
C ASP A 57 14.32 -9.73 11.25
N SER A 58 13.53 -8.80 11.77
CA SER A 58 12.63 -9.00 12.91
C SER A 58 11.15 -8.85 12.58
N LEU A 59 10.81 -8.67 11.30
CA LEU A 59 9.42 -8.64 10.87
C LEU A 59 8.72 -9.97 11.25
N PRO A 60 7.48 -9.91 11.75
CA PRO A 60 6.71 -11.10 12.05
C PRO A 60 6.42 -11.87 10.77
N ARG A 61 6.30 -13.20 10.88
CA ARG A 61 5.90 -14.05 9.75
C ARG A 61 4.42 -13.85 9.46
N LEU A 62 4.04 -13.84 8.18
CA LEU A 62 2.64 -13.77 7.78
C LEU A 62 1.90 -15.00 8.33
N PRO A 63 0.85 -14.84 9.15
CA PRO A 63 0.14 -15.97 9.71
C PRO A 63 -0.67 -16.70 8.63
N ILE A 64 -0.80 -18.01 8.80
CA ILE A 64 -1.77 -18.82 8.05
C ILE A 64 -3.05 -18.89 8.91
N PRO A 65 -4.23 -18.48 8.39
CA PRO A 65 -5.49 -18.61 9.10
C PRO A 65 -5.83 -20.06 9.46
N LYS A 66 -6.68 -20.24 10.47
CA LYS A 66 -7.31 -21.55 10.70
C LYS A 66 -8.25 -21.89 9.54
N LEU A 67 -8.29 -23.17 9.17
CA LEU A 67 -9.12 -23.65 8.06
C LEU A 67 -10.61 -23.36 8.30
N GLU A 68 -11.08 -23.56 9.53
CA GLU A 68 -12.46 -23.30 9.95
C GLU A 68 -12.83 -21.82 9.77
N ASP A 69 -11.91 -20.91 10.12
CA ASP A 69 -12.14 -19.48 10.03
C ASP A 69 -12.18 -19.01 8.57
N SER A 70 -11.29 -19.52 7.72
CA SER A 70 -11.34 -19.24 6.28
C SER A 70 -12.62 -19.76 5.64
N CYS A 71 -13.06 -20.98 5.98
CA CYS A 71 -14.32 -21.54 5.49
C CYS A 71 -15.54 -20.72 5.93
N ARG A 72 -15.58 -20.30 7.20
CA ARG A 72 -16.64 -19.45 7.74
C ARG A 72 -16.68 -18.08 7.07
N ARG A 73 -15.53 -17.44 6.88
CA ARG A 73 -15.41 -16.13 6.22
C ARG A 73 -15.78 -16.21 4.73
N TYR A 74 -15.34 -17.27 4.06
CA TYR A 74 -15.73 -17.57 2.67
C TYR A 74 -17.25 -17.69 2.53
N LEU A 75 -17.92 -18.49 3.38
CA LEU A 75 -19.38 -18.57 3.37
C LEU A 75 -20.05 -17.21 3.67
N LYS A 76 -19.53 -16.43 4.63
CA LYS A 76 -20.08 -15.09 4.89
C LYS A 76 -19.99 -14.17 3.66
N ALA A 77 -18.90 -14.24 2.90
CA ALA A 77 -18.72 -13.47 1.67
C ALA A 77 -19.58 -13.97 0.50
N GLN A 78 -19.93 -15.26 0.47
CA GLN A 78 -20.81 -15.86 -0.54
C GLN A 78 -22.29 -15.50 -0.33
N GLN A 79 -22.72 -15.37 0.93
CA GLN A 79 -24.13 -15.18 1.29
C GLN A 79 -24.84 -14.03 0.55
N PRO A 80 -24.25 -12.82 0.38
CA PRO A 80 -24.94 -11.74 -0.34
C PRO A 80 -25.05 -11.96 -1.85
N ILE A 81 -24.20 -12.81 -2.46
CA ILE A 81 -24.09 -12.96 -3.92
C ILE A 81 -24.73 -14.25 -4.47
N LEU A 82 -25.08 -15.19 -3.59
CA LEU A 82 -25.68 -16.47 -3.95
C LEU A 82 -27.19 -16.49 -3.65
N THR A 83 -27.92 -17.23 -4.46
CA THR A 83 -29.28 -17.66 -4.13
C THR A 83 -29.25 -18.65 -2.96
N ALA A 84 -30.39 -18.84 -2.28
CA ALA A 84 -30.50 -19.79 -1.18
C ALA A 84 -30.13 -21.24 -1.58
N LYS A 85 -30.43 -21.62 -2.84
CA LYS A 85 -30.08 -22.93 -3.38
C LYS A 85 -28.57 -23.08 -3.57
N GLU A 86 -27.94 -22.15 -4.30
CA GLU A 86 -26.49 -22.12 -4.52
C GLU A 86 -25.74 -22.09 -3.17
N PHE A 87 -26.19 -21.26 -2.22
CA PHE A 87 -25.56 -21.17 -0.90
C PHE A 87 -25.61 -22.49 -0.13
N LYS A 88 -26.69 -23.26 -0.23
CA LYS A 88 -26.81 -24.59 0.38
C LYS A 88 -25.86 -25.60 -0.27
N GLU A 89 -25.72 -25.55 -1.58
CA GLU A 89 -24.79 -26.39 -2.35
C GLU A 89 -23.34 -26.06 -1.96
N THR A 90 -22.95 -24.79 -1.97
CA THR A 90 -21.65 -24.31 -1.52
C THR A 90 -21.37 -24.66 -0.06
N SER A 91 -22.35 -24.53 0.83
CA SER A 91 -22.22 -24.94 2.23
C SER A 91 -21.90 -26.43 2.36
N THR A 92 -22.49 -27.27 1.50
CA THR A 92 -22.20 -28.71 1.46
C THR A 92 -20.77 -28.97 0.99
N CYS A 93 -20.31 -28.26 -0.05
CA CYS A 93 -18.91 -28.33 -0.51
C CYS A 93 -17.92 -27.89 0.58
N VAL A 94 -18.22 -26.80 1.30
CA VAL A 94 -17.39 -26.29 2.39
C VAL A 94 -17.35 -27.27 3.57
N LEU A 95 -18.48 -27.88 3.94
CA LEU A 95 -18.51 -28.89 5.00
C LEU A 95 -17.64 -30.10 4.66
N LYS A 96 -17.73 -30.61 3.42
CA LYS A 96 -16.87 -31.71 2.95
C LYS A 96 -15.39 -31.29 2.92
N PHE A 97 -15.12 -30.08 2.46
CA PHE A 97 -13.76 -29.54 2.45
C PHE A 97 -13.19 -29.48 3.87
N LEU A 98 -13.98 -29.01 4.83
CA LEU A 98 -13.54 -28.89 6.21
C LEU A 98 -13.34 -30.25 6.89
N SER A 99 -14.18 -31.26 6.58
CA SER A 99 -14.11 -32.56 7.23
C SER A 99 -13.08 -33.52 6.63
N ASP A 100 -12.76 -33.39 5.34
CA ASP A 100 -11.98 -34.41 4.60
C ASP A 100 -10.91 -33.79 3.67
N GLU A 101 -11.31 -32.97 2.71
CA GLU A 101 -10.41 -32.57 1.59
C GLU A 101 -9.38 -31.48 1.97
N GLY A 102 -9.71 -30.60 2.91
CA GLY A 102 -8.93 -29.43 3.31
C GLY A 102 -7.87 -29.67 4.39
N PRO A 103 -8.12 -30.45 5.46
CA PRO A 103 -7.12 -30.70 6.52
C PRO A 103 -5.76 -31.24 6.03
N PRO A 104 -5.69 -32.17 5.05
CA PRO A 104 -4.41 -32.59 4.48
C PRO A 104 -3.66 -31.44 3.79
N LEU A 105 -4.37 -30.58 3.05
CA LEU A 105 -3.78 -29.41 2.38
C LEU A 105 -3.30 -28.36 3.39
N GLN A 106 -4.10 -28.11 4.43
CA GLN A 106 -3.71 -27.24 5.54
C GLN A 106 -2.40 -27.70 6.18
N LYS A 107 -2.27 -29.02 6.40
CA LYS A 107 -1.07 -29.62 6.98
C LYS A 107 0.13 -29.39 6.06
N LEU A 108 0.01 -29.65 4.76
CA LEU A 108 1.07 -29.40 3.79
C LEU A 108 1.49 -27.93 3.76
N LEU A 109 0.54 -27.00 3.75
CA LEU A 109 0.82 -25.57 3.78
C LEU A 109 1.58 -25.14 5.04
N LEU A 110 1.16 -25.63 6.21
CA LEU A 110 1.82 -25.36 7.49
C LEU A 110 3.22 -25.97 7.57
N GLU A 111 3.40 -27.16 6.99
CA GLU A 111 4.71 -27.82 6.91
C GLU A 111 5.65 -27.02 6.00
N ASP A 112 5.21 -26.66 4.80
CA ASP A 112 5.99 -25.83 3.87
C ASP A 112 6.39 -24.49 4.50
N ASP A 113 5.43 -23.78 5.11
CA ASP A 113 5.67 -22.53 5.83
C ASP A 113 6.71 -22.70 6.95
N LYS A 114 6.64 -23.80 7.71
CA LYS A 114 7.60 -24.12 8.77
C LYS A 114 9.01 -24.36 8.23
N TYR A 115 9.16 -24.90 7.02
CA TYR A 115 10.47 -25.06 6.36
C TYR A 115 10.97 -23.76 5.73
N ASN A 116 10.07 -22.88 5.28
CA ASN A 116 10.37 -21.65 4.56
C ASN A 116 10.22 -20.37 5.40
N LYS A 117 10.75 -20.37 6.63
CA LYS A 117 10.57 -19.25 7.59
C LYS A 117 11.09 -17.88 7.16
N HIS A 118 11.96 -17.84 6.16
CA HIS A 118 12.58 -16.62 5.63
C HIS A 118 11.64 -15.83 4.70
N THR A 119 10.50 -16.42 4.32
CA THR A 119 9.47 -15.80 3.48
C THR A 119 8.06 -16.04 4.05
N SER A 120 7.03 -15.73 3.26
CA SER A 120 5.62 -15.98 3.55
C SER A 120 5.10 -17.07 2.63
N TYR A 121 4.09 -17.81 3.09
CA TYR A 121 3.45 -18.88 2.33
C TYR A 121 2.85 -18.43 0.98
N ILE A 122 2.62 -17.13 0.80
CA ILE A 122 1.87 -16.59 -0.35
C ILE A 122 2.76 -15.94 -1.41
N SER A 123 3.95 -15.44 -1.04
CA SER A 123 4.76 -14.59 -1.92
C SER A 123 5.10 -15.26 -3.25
N GLY A 124 5.59 -16.51 -3.21
CA GLY A 124 5.95 -17.27 -4.40
C GLY A 124 4.76 -17.52 -5.33
N TYR A 125 3.65 -18.01 -4.79
CA TYR A 125 2.43 -18.24 -5.56
C TYR A 125 1.85 -16.98 -6.18
N TRP A 126 1.93 -15.85 -5.47
CA TRP A 126 1.42 -14.57 -5.97
C TRP A 126 2.27 -14.03 -7.12
N PHE A 127 3.60 -14.13 -7.04
CA PHE A 127 4.49 -13.82 -8.17
C PHE A 127 4.22 -14.72 -9.37
N ASP A 128 4.12 -16.03 -9.15
CA ASP A 128 3.90 -17.01 -10.20
C ASP A 128 2.59 -16.77 -10.97
N MET A 129 1.52 -16.37 -10.27
CA MET A 129 0.24 -15.99 -10.89
C MET A 129 0.42 -14.88 -11.94
N TYR A 130 1.03 -13.75 -11.57
CA TYR A 130 1.23 -12.63 -12.50
C TYR A 130 2.20 -12.99 -13.64
N LEU A 131 3.28 -13.71 -13.31
CA LEU A 131 4.31 -14.08 -14.27
C LEU A 131 3.87 -15.18 -15.23
N ARG A 132 2.78 -15.91 -14.96
CA ARG A 132 2.16 -16.88 -15.86
C ARG A 132 0.93 -16.36 -16.61
N ASP A 133 0.31 -15.28 -16.18
CA ASP A 133 -0.80 -14.70 -16.96
C ASP A 133 -0.29 -14.14 -18.29
N ARG A 134 -0.96 -14.50 -19.39
CA ARG A 134 -0.53 -14.19 -20.76
C ARG A 134 -1.24 -12.98 -21.37
N LYS A 135 -2.19 -12.36 -20.65
CA LYS A 135 -2.83 -11.12 -21.09
C LYS A 135 -1.79 -9.99 -21.31
N PRO A 136 -2.04 -9.05 -22.24
CA PRO A 136 -1.30 -7.80 -22.32
C PRO A 136 -1.14 -7.10 -20.97
N LEU A 137 0.02 -6.49 -20.72
CA LEU A 137 0.28 -5.74 -19.48
C LEU A 137 -0.51 -4.44 -19.32
N PRO A 138 -0.52 -3.52 -20.30
CA PRO A 138 -1.26 -2.26 -20.16
C PRO A 138 -2.75 -2.53 -19.92
N VAL A 139 -3.39 -1.67 -19.14
CA VAL A 139 -4.80 -1.77 -18.70
C VAL A 139 -5.07 -2.95 -17.75
N ASN A 140 -4.67 -4.17 -18.10
CA ASN A 140 -4.99 -5.38 -17.31
C ASN A 140 -4.20 -5.46 -16.00
N TYR A 141 -2.93 -5.05 -16.00
CA TYR A 141 -2.06 -5.12 -14.82
C TYR A 141 -1.46 -3.78 -14.46
N ASN A 142 -0.96 -3.02 -15.44
CA ASN A 142 -0.25 -1.78 -15.15
C ASN A 142 -1.22 -0.67 -14.71
N PRO A 143 -1.17 -0.22 -13.45
CA PRO A 143 -1.94 0.92 -12.99
C PRO A 143 -1.15 2.23 -13.20
N LEU A 144 -1.75 3.35 -12.82
CA LEU A 144 -1.13 4.66 -12.87
C LEU A 144 -1.27 5.46 -11.57
N LEU A 145 -0.38 6.43 -11.38
CA LEU A 145 -0.51 7.54 -10.43
C LEU A 145 -0.10 8.86 -11.09
N VAL A 146 -0.83 9.95 -10.82
CA VAL A 146 -0.54 11.30 -11.34
C VAL A 146 -0.29 12.29 -10.21
N PHE A 147 0.77 13.09 -10.34
CA PHE A 147 1.18 14.05 -9.31
C PHE A 147 0.21 15.22 -9.25
N VAL A 148 -0.02 15.76 -8.06
CA VAL A 148 -0.52 17.14 -7.95
C VAL A 148 0.50 18.10 -8.56
N GLN A 149 0.02 19.14 -9.25
CA GLN A 149 0.89 20.12 -9.92
C GLN A 149 1.65 21.00 -8.91
N GLU A 150 2.74 21.65 -9.35
CA GLU A 150 3.39 22.67 -8.52
C GLU A 150 2.51 23.92 -8.40
N GLN A 151 2.56 24.57 -7.24
CA GLN A 151 1.83 25.83 -7.01
C GLN A 151 2.43 26.97 -7.84
N ASP A 152 3.75 27.05 -7.93
CA ASP A 152 4.43 27.93 -8.88
C ASP A 152 4.47 27.25 -10.26
N LEU A 153 3.59 27.72 -11.15
CA LEU A 153 3.42 27.15 -12.49
C LEU A 153 4.71 27.20 -13.34
N ARG A 154 5.68 28.06 -13.00
CA ARG A 154 6.98 28.09 -13.70
C ARG A 154 7.75 26.78 -13.53
N TYR A 155 7.54 26.06 -12.42
CA TYR A 155 8.11 24.74 -12.19
C TYR A 155 7.35 23.60 -12.88
N ASN A 156 6.18 23.87 -13.45
CA ASN A 156 5.49 22.91 -14.32
C ASN A 156 5.93 23.06 -15.80
N LYS A 157 6.84 23.98 -16.15
CA LYS A 157 7.41 24.01 -17.49
C LYS A 157 8.13 22.68 -17.80
N PRO A 158 7.98 22.12 -19.02
CA PRO A 158 8.48 20.77 -19.34
C PRO A 158 9.95 20.53 -18.99
N LEU A 159 10.86 21.40 -19.42
CA LEU A 159 12.29 21.23 -19.13
C LEU A 159 12.61 21.31 -17.63
N VAL A 160 11.99 22.25 -16.93
CA VAL A 160 12.20 22.46 -15.48
C VAL A 160 11.67 21.26 -14.69
N LYS A 161 10.44 20.84 -14.97
CA LYS A 161 9.79 19.71 -14.30
C LYS A 161 10.54 18.42 -14.57
N ALA A 162 10.85 18.13 -15.84
CA ALA A 162 11.56 16.91 -16.23
C ALA A 162 12.95 16.80 -15.57
N THR A 163 13.70 17.91 -15.53
CA THR A 163 15.02 17.94 -14.91
C THR A 163 14.95 17.64 -13.42
N ASN A 164 14.06 18.31 -12.69
CA ASN A 164 13.88 18.07 -11.25
C ASN A 164 13.38 16.64 -10.97
N LEU A 165 12.46 16.11 -11.77
CA LEU A 165 12.01 14.73 -11.63
C LEU A 165 13.17 13.73 -11.77
N LEU A 166 14.03 13.90 -12.77
CA LEU A 166 15.20 13.01 -12.95
C LEU A 166 16.21 13.12 -11.81
N ILE A 167 16.49 14.34 -11.34
CA ILE A 167 17.39 14.57 -10.20
C ILE A 167 16.83 13.91 -8.94
N SER A 168 15.56 14.16 -8.60
CA SER A 168 14.91 13.55 -7.43
C SER A 168 14.83 12.03 -7.54
N SER A 169 14.66 11.50 -8.76
CA SER A 169 14.68 10.04 -9.01
C SER A 169 16.04 9.44 -8.72
N ALA A 170 17.11 10.07 -9.20
CA ALA A 170 18.48 9.67 -8.93
C ALA A 170 18.81 9.76 -7.43
N ARG A 171 18.39 10.84 -6.75
CA ARG A 171 18.55 11.05 -5.30
C ARG A 171 17.85 9.98 -4.48
N PHE A 172 16.61 9.62 -4.84
CA PHE A 172 15.89 8.53 -4.19
C PHE A 172 16.57 7.18 -4.40
N MET A 173 16.91 6.85 -5.64
CA MET A 173 17.62 5.62 -5.98
C MET A 173 18.94 5.49 -5.20
N LYS A 174 19.69 6.59 -5.08
CA LYS A 174 20.93 6.62 -4.31
C LYS A 174 20.71 6.47 -2.81
N SER A 175 19.72 7.15 -2.22
CA SER A 175 19.39 6.99 -0.79
C SER A 175 18.98 5.55 -0.46
N LEU A 176 18.20 4.91 -1.34
CA LEU A 176 17.82 3.51 -1.20
C LEU A 176 19.04 2.58 -1.27
N ARG A 177 19.88 2.72 -2.30
CA ARG A 177 21.09 1.89 -2.50
C ARG A 177 22.14 2.07 -1.40
N ALA A 178 22.22 3.27 -0.82
CA ALA A 178 23.12 3.58 0.28
C ALA A 178 22.57 3.17 1.66
N GLU A 179 21.37 2.57 1.73
CA GLU A 179 20.68 2.19 2.97
C GLU A 179 20.45 3.36 3.94
N ILE A 180 20.22 4.55 3.40
CA ILE A 180 19.95 5.78 4.17
C ILE A 180 18.58 6.39 3.86
N LEU A 181 17.73 5.68 3.13
CA LEU A 181 16.30 6.00 3.08
C LEU A 181 15.66 5.61 4.42
N GLU A 182 14.79 6.44 4.99
CA GLU A 182 14.09 6.09 6.24
C GLU A 182 13.28 4.80 6.03
N PRO A 183 13.35 3.82 6.97
CA PRO A 183 12.54 2.62 6.90
C PRO A 183 11.05 2.94 6.71
N GLU A 184 10.34 2.09 5.97
CA GLU A 184 8.89 2.23 5.84
C GLU A 184 8.23 1.73 7.12
N VAL A 185 7.48 2.61 7.79
CA VAL A 185 6.85 2.33 9.08
C VAL A 185 5.46 2.93 9.09
N PHE A 186 4.46 2.11 9.42
CA PHE A 186 3.13 2.60 9.71
C PHE A 186 3.03 3.05 11.18
N HIS A 187 2.79 4.33 11.39
CA HIS A 187 2.70 4.94 12.72
C HIS A 187 1.24 5.13 13.14
N LEU A 188 0.77 4.40 14.16
CA LEU A 188 -0.59 4.64 14.70
C LEU A 188 -0.72 6.02 15.35
N ASP A 189 0.35 6.49 15.99
CA ASP A 189 0.46 7.83 16.55
C ASP A 189 1.83 8.43 16.16
N PRO A 190 1.91 9.12 15.00
CA PRO A 190 3.16 9.72 14.52
C PRO A 190 3.78 10.69 15.53
N LYS A 191 2.98 11.41 16.33
CA LYS A 191 3.50 12.36 17.32
C LYS A 191 4.37 11.69 18.38
N LYS A 192 4.17 10.39 18.64
CA LYS A 192 4.95 9.60 19.60
C LYS A 192 6.02 8.76 18.92
N SER A 193 5.72 8.24 17.74
CA SER A 193 6.51 7.18 17.12
C SER A 193 7.29 7.61 15.89
N ASP A 194 6.98 8.74 15.26
CA ASP A 194 7.78 9.33 14.19
C ASP A 194 8.63 10.47 14.76
N THR A 195 9.55 10.12 15.67
CA THR A 195 10.37 11.09 16.40
C THR A 195 11.85 10.72 16.39
N ASP A 196 12.71 11.69 16.69
CA ASP A 196 14.15 11.43 16.87
C ASP A 196 14.43 10.48 18.03
N PHE A 197 13.61 10.52 19.08
CA PHE A 197 13.68 9.61 20.21
C PHE A 197 13.40 8.16 19.77
N PHE A 198 12.33 7.94 19.00
CA PHE A 198 12.03 6.63 18.42
C PHE A 198 13.19 6.10 17.59
N ARG A 199 13.76 6.91 16.69
CA ARG A 199 14.90 6.54 15.84
C ARG A 199 16.13 6.19 16.67
N THR A 200 16.38 6.95 17.74
CA THR A 200 17.51 6.69 18.64
C THR A 200 17.34 5.37 19.38
N VAL A 201 16.19 5.17 20.03
CA VAL A 201 15.91 3.95 20.80
C VAL A 201 15.92 2.71 19.91
N THR A 202 15.16 2.73 18.81
CA THR A 202 15.08 1.59 17.90
C THR A 202 16.39 1.35 17.15
N GLY A 203 17.19 2.39 16.89
CA GLY A 203 18.50 2.28 16.25
C GLY A 203 19.58 1.66 17.14
N LEU A 204 19.41 1.71 18.45
CA LEU A 204 20.28 1.00 19.41
C LEU A 204 19.95 -0.49 19.49
N LEU A 205 18.73 -0.89 19.11
CA LEU A 205 18.33 -2.29 19.11
C LEU A 205 18.94 -3.03 17.92
N PRO A 206 19.44 -4.28 18.11
CA PRO A 206 19.82 -5.13 16.99
C PRO A 206 18.65 -5.38 16.04
N SER A 207 18.91 -5.42 14.73
CA SER A 207 17.90 -5.64 13.68
C SER A 207 17.03 -6.88 13.90
N LYS A 208 17.56 -7.91 14.58
CA LYS A 208 16.86 -9.14 14.97
C LYS A 208 15.75 -8.97 16.01
N ILE A 209 15.69 -7.83 16.70
CA ILE A 209 14.63 -7.52 17.68
C ILE A 209 14.02 -6.12 17.49
N ALA A 210 14.54 -5.32 16.54
CA ALA A 210 14.17 -3.92 16.37
C ALA A 210 12.67 -3.70 16.14
N THR A 211 11.99 -4.61 15.43
CA THR A 211 10.54 -4.54 15.17
C THR A 211 9.73 -4.60 16.46
N TYR A 212 10.13 -5.42 17.44
CA TYR A 212 9.47 -5.47 18.74
C TYR A 212 9.63 -4.17 19.53
N GLY A 213 10.80 -3.54 19.42
CA GLY A 213 11.02 -2.19 19.95
C GLY A 213 10.07 -1.18 19.32
N ALA A 214 9.88 -1.22 18.00
CA ALA A 214 8.94 -0.35 17.32
C ALA A 214 7.48 -0.55 17.78
N TYR A 215 7.07 -1.80 18.05
CA TYR A 215 5.73 -2.10 18.56
C TYR A 215 5.43 -1.46 19.91
N LEU A 216 6.42 -1.27 20.79
CA LEU A 216 6.24 -0.55 22.05
C LEU A 216 5.82 0.91 21.83
N PHE A 217 6.20 1.49 20.69
CA PHE A 217 5.78 2.83 20.26
C PHE A 217 4.49 2.82 19.42
N LYS A 218 3.83 1.66 19.25
CA LYS A 218 2.69 1.50 18.33
C LYS A 218 3.05 1.85 16.87
N ALA A 219 4.29 1.57 16.49
CA ALA A 219 4.80 1.70 15.13
C ALA A 219 5.03 0.32 14.53
N TYR A 220 4.61 0.13 13.28
CA TYR A 220 4.63 -1.15 12.59
C TYR A 220 5.54 -1.03 11.37
N PRO A 221 6.82 -1.43 11.47
CA PRO A 221 7.69 -1.53 10.31
C PRO A 221 7.08 -2.42 9.23
N LEU A 222 7.28 -2.03 7.98
CA LEU A 222 6.76 -2.73 6.81
C LEU A 222 7.90 -3.45 6.07
N ASP A 223 7.53 -4.48 5.33
CA ASP A 223 8.41 -5.20 4.43
C ASP A 223 8.88 -4.30 3.30
N MET A 224 10.19 -4.29 3.09
CA MET A 224 10.83 -3.50 2.05
C MET A 224 11.59 -4.39 1.05
N SER A 225 11.33 -5.70 1.03
CA SER A 225 12.04 -6.65 0.16
C SER A 225 11.84 -6.35 -1.34
N GLN A 226 10.75 -5.67 -1.70
CA GLN A 226 10.43 -5.27 -3.07
C GLN A 226 11.07 -3.94 -3.50
N PHE A 227 11.53 -3.11 -2.56
CA PHE A 227 12.01 -1.75 -2.86
C PHE A 227 13.22 -1.71 -3.81
N PRO A 228 14.24 -2.58 -3.66
CA PRO A 228 15.37 -2.61 -4.58
C PRO A 228 14.96 -2.79 -6.05
N TYR A 229 13.85 -3.49 -6.30
CA TYR A 229 13.37 -3.79 -7.65
C TYR A 229 12.62 -2.64 -8.32
N LEU A 230 12.41 -1.52 -7.62
CA LEU A 230 11.86 -0.32 -8.25
C LEU A 230 12.75 0.15 -9.43
N PHE A 231 14.07 0.11 -9.25
CA PHE A 231 15.03 0.52 -10.27
C PHE A 231 15.77 -0.66 -10.89
N GLY A 232 16.12 -0.54 -12.17
CA GLY A 232 16.94 -1.54 -12.85
C GLY A 232 16.17 -2.81 -13.21
N THR A 233 14.84 -2.80 -13.13
CA THR A 233 14.02 -4.01 -13.26
C THR A 233 13.14 -3.94 -14.51
N THR A 234 12.95 -5.07 -15.16
CA THR A 234 12.05 -5.22 -16.30
C THR A 234 11.45 -6.63 -16.31
N ARG A 235 10.25 -6.77 -16.85
CA ARG A 235 9.60 -8.06 -17.09
C ARG A 235 9.94 -8.57 -18.48
N ILE A 236 10.69 -9.65 -18.57
CA ILE A 236 11.09 -10.25 -19.84
C ILE A 236 10.02 -11.24 -20.30
N PRO A 237 9.43 -11.06 -21.50
CA PRO A 237 8.47 -12.01 -22.04
C PRO A 237 9.17 -13.32 -22.39
N LEU A 238 8.60 -14.43 -21.92
CA LEU A 238 9.08 -15.78 -22.22
C LEU A 238 7.87 -16.69 -22.49
N PRO A 239 8.04 -17.80 -23.21
CA PRO A 239 6.95 -18.74 -23.44
C PRO A 239 6.37 -19.25 -22.12
N THR A 240 5.05 -19.20 -21.97
CA THR A 240 4.26 -19.74 -20.82
C THR A 240 4.45 -19.04 -19.47
N LYS A 241 5.65 -18.55 -19.15
CA LYS A 241 5.96 -17.83 -17.91
C LYS A 241 7.06 -16.81 -18.17
N ASP A 242 6.76 -15.55 -17.91
CA ASP A 242 7.70 -14.42 -17.99
C ASP A 242 8.69 -14.46 -16.82
N ASP A 243 9.78 -13.70 -16.94
CA ASP A 243 10.78 -13.58 -15.89
C ASP A 243 11.01 -12.12 -15.49
N LEU A 244 11.47 -11.90 -14.25
CA LEU A 244 11.88 -10.58 -13.77
C LEU A 244 13.40 -10.47 -13.86
N SER A 245 13.87 -9.57 -14.73
CA SER A 245 15.29 -9.29 -14.89
C SER A 245 15.68 -8.03 -14.14
N HIS A 246 16.83 -8.07 -13.46
CA HIS A 246 17.30 -7.00 -12.59
C HIS A 246 18.77 -6.64 -12.86
N ASP A 247 19.05 -5.36 -13.09
CA ASP A 247 20.37 -4.74 -12.97
C ASP A 247 20.32 -3.64 -11.90
N LEU A 248 20.48 -4.05 -10.65
CA LEU A 248 20.42 -3.15 -9.49
C LEU A 248 21.59 -2.16 -9.45
N THR A 249 22.58 -2.29 -10.33
CA THR A 249 23.74 -1.39 -10.44
C THR A 249 23.58 -0.31 -11.50
N SER A 250 22.46 -0.33 -12.23
CA SER A 250 22.19 0.58 -13.35
C SER A 250 22.44 2.05 -13.01
N LYS A 251 23.11 2.74 -13.93
CA LYS A 251 23.48 4.16 -13.85
C LYS A 251 22.78 5.01 -14.91
N HIS A 252 22.08 4.39 -15.85
CA HIS A 252 21.45 5.05 -16.98
C HIS A 252 19.93 4.91 -16.93
N ILE A 253 19.25 5.80 -17.63
CA ILE A 253 17.81 5.69 -17.93
C ILE A 253 17.63 5.53 -19.44
N VAL A 254 16.42 5.14 -19.83
CA VAL A 254 15.96 5.27 -21.22
C VAL A 254 14.87 6.33 -21.27
N ILE A 255 14.98 7.25 -22.22
CA ILE A 255 13.97 8.27 -22.50
C ILE A 255 13.25 7.87 -23.78
N MET A 256 11.93 8.01 -23.79
CA MET A 256 11.09 7.82 -24.98
C MET A 256 10.40 9.15 -25.32
N ARG A 257 10.46 9.55 -26.59
CA ARG A 257 9.66 10.65 -27.13
C ARG A 257 9.30 10.37 -28.59
N LYS A 258 8.03 10.51 -28.95
CA LYS A 258 7.54 10.29 -30.32
C LYS A 258 7.91 8.90 -30.88
N GLY A 259 7.98 7.88 -30.02
CA GLY A 259 8.38 6.51 -30.39
C GLY A 259 9.87 6.31 -30.65
N HIS A 260 10.71 7.34 -30.43
CA HIS A 260 12.17 7.23 -30.49
C HIS A 260 12.75 6.96 -29.10
N PHE A 261 13.85 6.22 -29.05
CA PHE A 261 14.53 5.84 -27.82
C PHE A 261 15.86 6.57 -27.68
N TYR A 262 16.17 6.99 -26.45
CA TYR A 262 17.44 7.59 -26.08
C TYR A 262 17.93 6.95 -24.78
N SER A 263 19.24 6.80 -24.61
CA SER A 263 19.82 6.46 -23.31
C SER A 263 20.68 7.60 -22.80
N MET A 264 20.61 7.88 -21.50
CA MET A 264 21.56 8.76 -20.84
C MET A 264 21.97 8.20 -19.49
N ASP A 265 23.23 8.39 -19.12
CA ASP A 265 23.65 8.16 -17.74
C ASP A 265 23.02 9.26 -16.87
N ILE A 266 22.51 8.89 -15.70
CA ILE A 266 22.07 9.83 -14.65
C ILE A 266 23.04 9.81 -13.45
N ILE A 267 23.89 8.78 -13.39
CA ILE A 267 24.99 8.63 -12.44
C ILE A 267 26.29 8.46 -13.22
N ASP A 268 27.30 9.24 -12.88
CA ASP A 268 28.59 9.21 -13.56
C ASP A 268 29.46 7.98 -13.18
N SER A 269 30.66 7.92 -13.78
CA SER A 269 31.64 6.86 -13.49
C SER A 269 32.13 6.90 -12.03
N SER A 270 32.17 8.06 -11.40
CA SER A 270 32.53 8.25 -9.98
C SER A 270 31.40 7.87 -9.01
N GLY A 271 30.20 7.62 -9.53
CA GLY A 271 29.02 7.27 -8.75
C GLY A 271 28.23 8.47 -8.26
N LYS A 272 28.47 9.69 -8.78
CA LYS A 272 27.74 10.92 -8.46
C LYS A 272 26.58 11.17 -9.43
N ILE A 273 25.57 11.89 -8.99
CA ILE A 273 24.48 12.34 -9.89
C ILE A 273 25.06 13.38 -10.85
N LEU A 274 24.67 13.33 -12.13
CA LEU A 274 25.09 14.36 -13.08
C LEU A 274 24.61 15.75 -12.66
N PRO A 275 25.38 16.82 -12.88
CA PRO A 275 24.96 18.18 -12.54
C PRO A 275 23.62 18.58 -13.18
N PRO A 276 22.80 19.42 -12.52
CA PRO A 276 21.48 19.81 -13.03
C PRO A 276 21.49 20.35 -14.46
N LEU A 277 22.46 21.21 -14.80
CA LEU A 277 22.60 21.78 -16.15
C LEU A 277 22.94 20.72 -17.21
N GLU A 278 23.64 19.64 -16.84
CA GLU A 278 23.99 18.55 -17.76
C GLU A 278 22.76 17.67 -18.03
N ILE A 279 21.99 17.36 -16.99
CA ILE A 279 20.70 16.64 -17.12
C ILE A 279 19.73 17.47 -17.99
N ALA A 280 19.61 18.77 -17.70
CA ALA A 280 18.79 19.69 -18.48
C ALA A 280 19.24 19.76 -19.94
N SER A 281 20.54 19.80 -20.22
CA SER A 281 21.06 19.80 -21.60
C SER A 281 20.67 18.52 -22.35
N CYS A 282 20.75 17.35 -21.71
CA CYS A 282 20.32 16.08 -22.30
C CYS A 282 18.81 16.06 -22.57
N LEU A 283 17.98 16.52 -21.63
CA LEU A 283 16.53 16.61 -21.80
C LEU A 283 16.15 17.63 -22.89
N ASN A 284 16.80 18.78 -22.90
CA ASN A 284 16.59 19.83 -23.90
C ASN A 284 16.90 19.31 -25.31
N PHE A 285 17.93 18.47 -25.46
CA PHE A 285 18.22 17.80 -26.73
C PHE A 285 17.07 16.88 -27.18
N VAL A 286 16.45 16.11 -26.28
CA VAL A 286 15.32 15.22 -26.62
C VAL A 286 14.05 16.00 -26.94
N LEU A 287 13.73 17.02 -26.12
CA LEU A 287 12.56 17.88 -26.30
C LEU A 287 12.62 18.69 -27.61
N ASN A 288 13.83 19.03 -28.06
CA ASN A 288 14.04 19.74 -29.33
C ASN A 288 14.44 18.82 -30.50
N ASP A 289 14.42 17.49 -30.35
CA ASP A 289 14.67 16.60 -31.49
C ASP A 289 13.58 16.82 -32.55
N PRO A 290 13.94 17.27 -33.78
CA PRO A 290 12.98 17.69 -34.78
C PRO A 290 12.36 16.51 -35.56
N ARG A 291 12.80 15.27 -35.29
CA ARG A 291 12.28 14.10 -35.99
C ARG A 291 10.75 13.98 -35.81
N PRO A 292 10.02 13.60 -36.87
CA PRO A 292 8.60 13.27 -36.74
C PRO A 292 8.42 12.01 -35.85
N PRO A 293 7.19 11.68 -35.44
CA PRO A 293 6.85 10.37 -34.90
C PRO A 293 7.52 9.25 -35.69
N ASN A 294 8.09 8.27 -34.98
CA ASN A 294 8.75 7.14 -35.61
C ASN A 294 7.73 6.33 -36.44
N ASP A 295 8.05 6.05 -37.71
CA ASP A 295 7.16 5.29 -38.60
C ASP A 295 6.96 3.84 -38.15
N CYS A 296 7.84 3.31 -37.30
CA CYS A 296 7.78 1.96 -36.75
C CYS A 296 8.06 1.96 -35.23
N PRO A 297 7.11 2.42 -34.40
CA PRO A 297 7.31 2.58 -32.96
C PRO A 297 7.37 1.23 -32.24
N VAL A 298 8.58 0.73 -31.99
CA VAL A 298 8.85 -0.59 -31.38
C VAL A 298 8.23 -0.76 -29.98
N GLY A 299 7.99 0.35 -29.24
CA GLY A 299 7.36 0.32 -27.91
C GLY A 299 5.99 -0.38 -27.91
N VAL A 300 5.24 -0.27 -29.01
CA VAL A 300 3.93 -0.91 -29.19
C VAL A 300 3.99 -2.42 -29.02
N LEU A 301 5.13 -3.06 -29.29
CA LEU A 301 5.25 -4.51 -29.17
C LEU A 301 5.07 -5.02 -27.73
N THR A 302 5.30 -4.16 -26.73
CA THR A 302 5.06 -4.47 -25.31
C THR A 302 3.58 -4.53 -24.92
N THR A 303 2.66 -4.15 -25.83
CA THR A 303 1.21 -4.26 -25.65
C THR A 303 0.63 -5.59 -26.10
N ALA A 304 1.44 -6.46 -26.72
CA ALA A 304 0.96 -7.74 -27.23
C ALA A 304 0.70 -8.76 -26.11
N HIS A 305 -0.07 -9.80 -26.45
CA HIS A 305 -0.16 -11.02 -25.66
C HIS A 305 1.25 -11.56 -25.35
N ARG A 306 1.49 -12.02 -24.11
CA ARG A 306 2.86 -12.27 -23.61
C ARG A 306 3.63 -13.32 -24.44
N ASP A 307 2.96 -14.39 -24.88
CA ASP A 307 3.60 -15.40 -25.75
C ASP A 307 3.89 -14.88 -27.16
N GLN A 308 3.08 -13.96 -27.68
CA GLN A 308 3.35 -13.32 -28.97
C GLN A 308 4.54 -12.37 -28.81
N TRP A 309 4.56 -11.58 -27.75
CA TRP A 309 5.67 -10.68 -27.44
C TRP A 309 6.98 -11.47 -27.25
N ALA A 310 6.95 -12.61 -26.57
CA ALA A 310 8.12 -13.49 -26.42
C ALA A 310 8.71 -13.92 -27.76
N LYS A 311 7.85 -14.34 -28.71
CA LYS A 311 8.26 -14.71 -30.07
C LYS A 311 8.83 -13.53 -30.86
N ILE A 312 8.18 -12.37 -30.80
CA ILE A 312 8.61 -11.16 -31.49
C ILE A 312 9.96 -10.68 -30.92
N ARG A 313 10.12 -10.65 -29.60
CA ARG A 313 11.37 -10.28 -28.94
C ARG A 313 12.50 -11.24 -29.33
N GLY A 314 12.22 -12.55 -29.44
CA GLY A 314 13.17 -13.53 -29.99
C GLY A 314 13.63 -13.21 -31.42
N HIS A 315 12.72 -12.73 -32.28
CA HIS A 315 13.05 -12.28 -33.64
C HIS A 315 13.88 -11.00 -33.64
N LEU A 316 13.56 -10.03 -32.78
CA LEU A 316 14.37 -8.81 -32.61
C LEU A 316 15.81 -9.14 -32.19
N LEU A 317 16.00 -10.11 -31.29
CA LEU A 317 17.34 -10.60 -30.92
C LEU A 317 18.06 -11.19 -32.14
N ALA A 318 17.41 -12.05 -32.92
CA ALA A 318 18.00 -12.63 -34.13
C ALA A 318 18.41 -11.59 -35.20
N LEU A 319 17.79 -10.40 -35.22
CA LEU A 319 18.17 -9.27 -36.09
C LEU A 319 19.38 -8.47 -35.57
N GLY A 320 19.94 -8.84 -34.41
CA GLY A 320 21.11 -8.19 -33.83
C GLY A 320 20.78 -6.96 -32.97
N ASN A 321 19.64 -6.97 -32.26
CA ASN A 321 19.19 -5.89 -31.36
C ASN A 321 19.53 -6.12 -29.88
N GLU A 322 20.39 -7.08 -29.56
CA GLU A 322 20.72 -7.46 -28.18
C GLU A 322 21.22 -6.26 -27.37
N GLY A 323 22.07 -5.41 -27.97
CA GLY A 323 22.62 -4.23 -27.29
C GLY A 323 21.56 -3.19 -26.92
N VAL A 324 20.58 -2.95 -27.80
CA VAL A 324 19.49 -1.98 -27.56
C VAL A 324 18.50 -2.53 -26.55
N LEU A 325 18.09 -3.79 -26.69
CA LEU A 325 17.20 -4.45 -25.74
C LEU A 325 17.82 -4.50 -24.34
N HIS A 326 19.09 -4.91 -24.23
CA HIS A 326 19.80 -4.90 -22.95
C HIS A 326 19.84 -3.48 -22.35
N LYS A 327 20.05 -2.44 -23.16
CA LYS A 327 20.09 -1.05 -22.68
C LYS A 327 18.74 -0.62 -22.08
N ILE A 328 17.63 -1.02 -22.69
CA ILE A 328 16.27 -0.75 -22.19
C ILE A 328 15.99 -1.58 -20.92
N ASP A 329 16.28 -2.88 -20.99
CA ASP A 329 16.02 -3.83 -19.92
C ASP A 329 16.77 -3.44 -18.63
N SER A 330 18.05 -3.07 -18.76
CA SER A 330 18.91 -2.73 -17.63
C SER A 330 18.83 -1.25 -17.21
N ALA A 331 18.04 -0.41 -17.87
CA ALA A 331 17.85 0.99 -17.45
C ALA A 331 17.31 1.08 -16.01
N ALA A 332 17.65 2.13 -15.27
CA ALA A 332 17.09 2.36 -13.93
C ALA A 332 15.56 2.47 -14.02
N PHE A 333 15.05 3.20 -14.99
CA PHE A 333 13.64 3.31 -15.35
C PHE A 333 13.51 3.87 -16.76
N VAL A 334 12.27 3.94 -17.28
CA VAL A 334 11.95 4.63 -18.53
C VAL A 334 11.31 5.98 -18.22
N PHE A 335 11.71 7.03 -18.94
CA PHE A 335 11.06 8.34 -18.89
C PHE A 335 10.39 8.65 -20.23
N ALA A 336 9.06 8.63 -20.27
CA ALA A 336 8.29 9.00 -21.44
C ALA A 336 7.94 10.49 -21.42
N LEU A 337 8.39 11.21 -22.44
CA LEU A 337 8.06 12.61 -22.69
C LEU A 337 7.03 12.65 -23.82
N ASP A 338 5.79 12.96 -23.49
CA ASP A 338 4.70 13.12 -24.45
C ASP A 338 4.53 14.59 -24.84
N ASP A 339 4.08 14.83 -26.07
CA ASP A 339 3.78 16.19 -26.55
C ASP A 339 2.29 16.55 -26.36
N ASP A 340 1.47 15.63 -25.83
CA ASP A 340 0.07 15.87 -25.50
C ASP A 340 -0.04 16.92 -24.39
N HIS A 341 -0.94 17.89 -24.55
CA HIS A 341 -1.31 18.82 -23.48
C HIS A 341 -2.58 18.33 -22.79
N ILE A 342 -2.56 18.21 -21.46
CA ILE A 342 -3.70 17.72 -20.68
C ILE A 342 -4.72 18.81 -20.42
N GLU A 343 -4.25 20.02 -20.12
CA GLU A 343 -5.09 21.13 -19.65
C GLU A 343 -5.95 20.67 -18.46
N ASP A 344 -7.28 20.84 -18.52
CA ASP A 344 -8.21 20.39 -17.48
C ASP A 344 -9.00 19.10 -17.87
N ASP A 345 -8.57 18.39 -18.92
CA ASP A 345 -9.22 17.16 -19.38
C ASP A 345 -8.72 15.93 -18.61
N TYR A 346 -9.42 15.59 -17.53
CA TYR A 346 -9.12 14.41 -16.71
C TYR A 346 -9.29 13.08 -17.45
N ILE A 347 -10.12 12.99 -18.49
CA ILE A 347 -10.24 11.77 -19.29
C ILE A 347 -9.00 11.59 -20.14
N LYS A 348 -8.53 12.66 -20.78
CA LYS A 348 -7.26 12.67 -21.52
C LYS A 348 -6.09 12.33 -20.60
N LEU A 349 -6.05 12.89 -19.39
CA LEU A 349 -5.08 12.55 -18.34
C LEU A 349 -5.11 11.04 -18.05
N MET A 350 -6.27 10.47 -17.70
CA MET A 350 -6.34 9.05 -17.37
C MET A 350 -5.93 8.15 -18.53
N ARG A 351 -6.31 8.48 -19.77
CA ARG A 351 -5.89 7.73 -20.96
C ARG A 351 -4.38 7.79 -21.19
N LEU A 352 -3.78 8.98 -21.09
CA LEU A 352 -2.34 9.18 -21.31
C LEU A 352 -1.49 8.38 -20.32
N PHE A 353 -1.87 8.39 -19.04
CA PHE A 353 -1.09 7.73 -17.98
C PHE A 353 -1.40 6.23 -17.84
N LEU A 354 -2.60 5.76 -18.23
CA LEU A 354 -2.98 4.34 -18.12
C LEU A 354 -2.41 3.50 -19.25
N HIS A 355 -2.56 3.97 -20.50
CA HIS A 355 -2.34 3.13 -21.68
C HIS A 355 -1.79 3.87 -22.91
N ALA A 356 -2.08 5.16 -23.06
CA ALA A 356 -1.75 5.97 -24.24
C ALA A 356 -2.09 5.23 -25.56
N ASP A 357 -1.34 5.46 -26.63
CA ASP A 357 -1.42 4.71 -27.88
C ASP A 357 -0.36 3.59 -27.99
N GLY A 358 0.43 3.39 -26.92
CA GLY A 358 1.49 2.40 -26.83
C GLY A 358 2.78 2.75 -27.57
N THR A 359 2.82 3.85 -28.35
CA THR A 359 3.99 4.19 -29.16
C THR A 359 5.14 4.76 -28.35
N ASN A 360 4.82 5.45 -27.25
CA ASN A 360 5.77 6.16 -26.41
C ASN A 360 5.89 5.55 -25.00
N ARG A 361 5.76 4.22 -24.88
CA ARG A 361 5.83 3.47 -23.62
C ARG A 361 6.64 2.19 -23.78
N TRP A 362 7.20 1.71 -22.66
CA TRP A 362 7.76 0.36 -22.55
C TRP A 362 7.13 -0.33 -21.33
N PHE A 363 6.00 -1.00 -21.54
CA PHE A 363 5.14 -1.49 -20.45
C PHE A 363 5.76 -2.60 -19.60
N ASP A 364 6.82 -3.24 -20.09
CA ASP A 364 7.58 -4.24 -19.35
C ASP A 364 8.47 -3.64 -18.25
N LYS A 365 8.78 -2.34 -18.32
CA LYS A 365 9.68 -1.72 -17.34
C LYS A 365 8.99 -1.66 -15.97
N SER A 366 9.75 -1.86 -14.89
CA SER A 366 9.24 -1.75 -13.52
C SER A 366 8.35 -0.53 -13.32
N PHE A 367 8.79 0.62 -13.83
CA PHE A 367 7.93 1.77 -14.08
C PHE A 367 8.42 2.64 -15.23
N SER A 368 7.46 3.35 -15.83
CA SER A 368 7.68 4.51 -16.69
C SER A 368 7.29 5.77 -15.91
N LEU A 369 8.23 6.69 -15.71
CA LEU A 369 7.90 8.08 -15.40
C LEU A 369 7.35 8.72 -16.68
N ILE A 370 6.27 9.47 -16.58
CA ILE A 370 5.57 10.06 -17.73
C ILE A 370 5.41 11.56 -17.46
N MET A 371 5.61 12.38 -18.50
CA MET A 371 5.32 13.80 -18.47
C MET A 371 4.69 14.25 -19.79
N SER A 372 3.59 15.00 -19.69
CA SER A 372 2.90 15.63 -20.81
C SER A 372 3.61 16.89 -21.30
N GLY A 373 3.19 17.43 -22.46
CA GLY A 373 3.77 18.62 -23.08
C GLY A 373 3.52 19.91 -22.28
N ASP A 374 2.52 19.90 -21.40
CA ASP A 374 2.20 20.97 -20.44
C ASP A 374 2.70 20.67 -19.01
N GLY A 375 3.51 19.62 -18.83
CA GLY A 375 4.23 19.35 -17.59
C GLY A 375 3.47 18.59 -16.51
N VAL A 376 2.26 18.10 -16.81
CA VAL A 376 1.58 17.11 -15.96
C VAL A 376 2.42 15.85 -15.92
N ALA A 377 2.75 15.37 -14.72
CA ALA A 377 3.64 14.23 -14.53
C ALA A 377 3.01 13.16 -13.67
N GLY A 378 3.49 11.93 -13.83
CA GLY A 378 2.97 10.75 -13.15
C GLY A 378 3.75 9.52 -13.53
N ILE A 379 3.24 8.35 -13.16
CA ILE A 379 3.88 7.07 -13.42
C ILE A 379 2.86 6.04 -13.92
N ASN A 380 3.34 5.16 -14.78
CA ASN A 380 2.73 3.86 -15.08
C ASN A 380 3.70 2.78 -14.60
N PHE A 381 3.24 1.71 -13.96
CA PHE A 381 4.15 0.70 -13.43
C PHE A 381 3.70 -0.73 -13.72
N GLU A 382 4.66 -1.62 -13.95
CA GLU A 382 4.39 -3.05 -14.13
C GLU A 382 4.08 -3.68 -12.77
N HIS A 383 3.05 -4.53 -12.68
CA HIS A 383 2.52 -4.96 -11.39
C HIS A 383 3.17 -6.25 -10.86
N SER A 384 3.78 -7.08 -11.70
CA SER A 384 4.26 -8.40 -11.26
C SER A 384 5.40 -8.32 -10.24
N TRP A 385 6.26 -7.31 -10.29
CA TRP A 385 7.42 -7.20 -9.39
C TRP A 385 7.08 -6.74 -7.96
N GLY A 386 5.92 -6.14 -7.70
CA GLY A 386 5.57 -5.64 -6.37
C GLY A 386 4.13 -5.14 -6.18
N ASP A 387 3.79 -4.77 -4.94
CA ASP A 387 2.40 -4.44 -4.54
C ASP A 387 2.08 -2.93 -4.51
N GLY A 388 2.96 -2.08 -5.06
CA GLY A 388 2.75 -0.63 -5.14
C GLY A 388 3.17 0.19 -3.91
N VAL A 389 3.51 -0.43 -2.77
CA VAL A 389 3.99 0.31 -1.57
C VAL A 389 5.32 1.04 -1.87
N ALA A 390 6.28 0.34 -2.49
CA ALA A 390 7.55 0.94 -2.93
C ALA A 390 7.33 2.08 -3.92
N VAL A 391 6.36 1.92 -4.83
CA VAL A 391 5.97 2.92 -5.81
C VAL A 391 5.40 4.16 -5.14
N LEU A 392 4.47 4.00 -4.19
CA LEU A 392 3.86 5.11 -3.47
C LEU A 392 4.90 5.85 -2.61
N ARG A 393 5.84 5.14 -1.96
CA ARG A 393 6.93 5.77 -1.21
C ARG A 393 7.84 6.60 -2.10
N TYR A 394 8.25 6.04 -3.24
CA TYR A 394 9.02 6.77 -4.27
C TYR A 394 8.28 8.02 -4.73
N PHE A 395 7.01 7.86 -5.10
CA PHE A 395 6.16 8.93 -5.60
C PHE A 395 6.05 10.09 -4.60
N LYS A 396 5.73 9.79 -3.33
CA LYS A 396 5.64 10.81 -2.27
C LYS A 396 6.95 11.55 -2.05
N ASN A 397 8.08 10.83 -2.01
CA ASN A 397 9.38 11.47 -1.82
C ASN A 397 9.78 12.32 -3.02
N LEU A 398 9.53 11.86 -4.25
CA LEU A 398 9.74 12.65 -5.46
C LEU A 398 8.97 13.97 -5.40
N LYS A 399 7.66 13.90 -5.14
CA LYS A 399 6.82 15.10 -5.06
C LYS A 399 7.29 16.06 -3.97
N HIS A 400 7.63 15.54 -2.79
CA HIS A 400 8.14 16.35 -1.71
C HIS A 400 9.47 17.04 -2.07
N ASP A 401 10.39 16.34 -2.72
CA ASP A 401 11.72 16.88 -3.08
C ASP A 401 11.62 17.94 -4.19
N ILE A 402 10.85 17.69 -5.26
CA ILE A 402 10.71 18.69 -6.34
C ILE A 402 9.97 19.96 -5.89
N SER A 403 9.07 19.87 -4.90
CA SER A 403 8.33 21.03 -4.38
C SER A 403 9.13 21.86 -3.39
N ASN A 404 9.93 21.22 -2.54
CA ASN A 404 10.59 21.90 -1.42
C ASN A 404 12.10 22.13 -1.66
N ASN A 405 12.73 21.27 -2.45
CA ASN A 405 14.17 21.32 -2.74
C ASN A 405 14.45 21.15 -4.25
N PRO A 406 13.81 21.94 -5.14
CA PRO A 406 14.16 21.88 -6.56
C PRO A 406 15.63 22.25 -6.77
N HIS A 407 16.29 21.50 -7.65
CA HIS A 407 17.71 21.66 -7.95
C HIS A 407 17.97 22.25 -9.35
N PHE A 408 16.89 22.56 -10.07
CA PHE A 408 16.92 23.26 -11.35
C PHE A 408 15.75 24.24 -11.38
N HIS A 409 16.04 25.51 -11.59
CA HIS A 409 15.07 26.59 -11.51
C HIS A 409 14.71 27.13 -12.89
N PRO A 410 13.55 27.79 -13.05
CA PRO A 410 13.17 28.43 -14.31
C PRO A 410 14.23 29.39 -14.87
N GLU A 411 14.99 30.03 -13.99
CA GLU A 411 16.07 30.97 -14.34
C GLU A 411 17.30 30.25 -14.92
N ASP A 412 17.50 28.96 -14.61
CA ASP A 412 18.63 28.17 -15.08
C ASP A 412 18.49 27.76 -16.56
N GLU A 413 17.26 27.79 -17.11
CA GLU A 413 16.98 27.44 -18.52
C GLU A 413 17.87 28.22 -19.50
N ALA A 414 18.14 29.49 -19.21
CA ALA A 414 18.99 30.35 -20.06
C ALA A 414 20.46 29.91 -20.09
N SER A 415 20.91 29.11 -19.12
CA SER A 415 22.29 28.62 -18.99
C SER A 415 22.47 27.20 -19.55
N VAL A 416 21.41 26.60 -20.09
CA VAL A 416 21.46 25.22 -20.61
C VAL A 416 22.24 25.16 -21.92
N SER A 417 23.28 24.32 -21.94
CA SER A 417 24.07 24.05 -23.14
C SER A 417 23.23 23.39 -24.24
N SER A 418 23.49 23.76 -25.50
CA SER A 418 22.93 23.09 -26.68
C SER A 418 23.63 21.78 -27.06
N SER A 419 24.78 21.49 -26.44
CA SER A 419 25.60 20.31 -26.74
C SER A 419 25.60 19.34 -25.55
N PRO A 420 24.77 18.29 -25.56
CA PRO A 420 24.70 17.32 -24.47
C PRO A 420 25.91 16.38 -24.48
N THR A 421 26.42 16.04 -23.31
CA THR A 421 27.64 15.21 -23.12
C THR A 421 27.35 13.73 -22.92
N SER A 422 26.13 13.37 -22.47
CA SER A 422 25.81 12.01 -22.00
C SER A 422 24.50 11.44 -22.57
N ILE A 423 24.16 11.74 -23.83
CA ILE A 423 22.96 11.20 -24.47
C ILE A 423 23.27 10.43 -25.77
N ARG A 424 22.59 9.31 -25.98
CA ARG A 424 22.73 8.46 -27.17
C ARG A 424 21.37 8.08 -27.71
N LYS A 425 21.18 8.17 -29.03
CA LYS A 425 20.02 7.62 -29.71
C LYS A 425 20.13 6.10 -29.76
N LEU A 426 19.02 5.40 -29.58
CA LEU A 426 18.95 3.95 -29.71
C LEU A 426 18.05 3.62 -30.90
N ASP A 427 18.64 2.96 -31.90
CA ASP A 427 17.96 2.60 -33.14
C ASP A 427 17.86 1.07 -33.23
N PHE A 428 16.66 0.57 -33.55
CA PHE A 428 16.44 -0.84 -33.79
C PHE A 428 16.72 -1.21 -35.24
N LYS A 429 17.33 -2.38 -35.45
CA LYS A 429 17.39 -3.05 -36.75
C LYS A 429 16.08 -3.80 -36.98
N LEU A 430 15.35 -3.39 -38.01
CA LEU A 430 14.00 -3.88 -38.29
C LEU A 430 13.91 -4.41 -39.72
N ASP A 431 13.36 -5.62 -39.88
CA ASP A 431 12.96 -6.16 -41.18
C ASP A 431 11.47 -5.85 -41.46
N ASP A 432 11.01 -6.20 -42.66
CA ASP A 432 9.63 -5.91 -43.06
C ASP A 432 8.59 -6.70 -42.25
N LYS A 433 9.00 -7.85 -41.69
CA LYS A 433 8.17 -8.64 -40.79
C LYS A 433 7.88 -7.87 -39.50
N ILE A 434 8.90 -7.32 -38.84
CA ILE A 434 8.67 -6.53 -37.62
C ILE A 434 7.89 -5.25 -37.93
N LYS A 435 8.18 -4.56 -39.04
CA LYS A 435 7.41 -3.37 -39.44
C LYS A 435 5.92 -3.68 -39.60
N GLY A 436 5.59 -4.78 -40.26
CA GLY A 436 4.21 -5.25 -40.41
C GLY A 436 3.54 -5.58 -39.06
N ILE A 437 4.27 -6.25 -38.16
CA ILE A 437 3.77 -6.59 -36.81
C ILE A 437 3.54 -5.33 -35.97
N VAL A 438 4.45 -4.35 -36.00
CA VAL A 438 4.29 -3.07 -35.29
C VAL A 438 3.01 -2.37 -35.75
N GLN A 439 2.78 -2.27 -37.06
CA GLN A 439 1.58 -1.64 -37.60
C GLN A 439 0.29 -2.38 -37.21
N CYS A 440 0.31 -3.72 -37.24
CA CYS A 440 -0.82 -4.55 -36.82
C CYS A 440 -1.15 -4.33 -35.34
N ASN A 441 -0.15 -4.49 -34.47
CA ASN A 441 -0.30 -4.31 -33.02
C ASN A 441 -0.74 -2.90 -32.67
N PHE A 442 -0.26 -1.88 -33.38
CA PHE A 442 -0.67 -0.49 -33.16
C PHE A 442 -2.17 -0.32 -33.44
N ASN A 443 -2.64 -0.82 -34.58
CA ASN A 443 -4.05 -0.72 -34.95
C ASN A 443 -4.95 -1.51 -33.99
N GLU A 444 -4.55 -2.74 -33.62
CA GLU A 444 -5.28 -3.57 -32.66
C GLU A 444 -5.34 -2.91 -31.28
N TYR A 445 -4.21 -2.43 -30.77
CA TYR A 445 -4.13 -1.79 -29.46
C TYR A 445 -4.90 -0.48 -29.41
N LYS A 446 -4.81 0.33 -30.48
CA LYS A 446 -5.59 1.56 -30.61
C LYS A 446 -7.09 1.26 -30.60
N SER A 447 -7.56 0.28 -31.36
CA SER A 447 -8.98 -0.09 -31.36
C SER A 447 -9.42 -0.61 -30.00
N TRP A 448 -8.63 -1.47 -29.35
CA TRP A 448 -8.94 -1.97 -28.01
C TRP A 448 -9.07 -0.83 -26.97
N THR A 449 -8.11 0.09 -26.93
CA THR A 449 -8.08 1.17 -25.93
C THR A 449 -9.00 2.33 -26.24
N GLN A 450 -9.26 2.66 -27.51
CA GLN A 450 -10.15 3.77 -27.89
C GLN A 450 -11.60 3.32 -27.99
N ASP A 451 -11.86 2.16 -28.61
CA ASP A 451 -13.21 1.72 -28.94
C ASP A 451 -13.83 0.88 -27.82
N ARG A 452 -13.06 -0.03 -27.20
CA ARG A 452 -13.59 -0.94 -26.17
C ARG A 452 -13.48 -0.39 -24.75
N LEU A 453 -12.39 0.28 -24.38
CA LEU A 453 -12.20 0.78 -23.02
C LEU A 453 -13.00 2.08 -22.77
N SER A 454 -13.95 2.03 -21.83
CA SER A 454 -14.65 3.19 -21.29
C SER A 454 -13.98 3.63 -20.00
N ILE A 455 -13.70 4.93 -19.87
CA ILE A 455 -13.09 5.57 -18.70
C ILE A 455 -13.92 6.79 -18.39
N ASP A 456 -14.32 6.94 -17.13
CA ASP A 456 -14.95 8.15 -16.63
C ASP A 456 -14.57 8.37 -15.15
N TYR A 457 -14.87 9.53 -14.60
CA TYR A 457 -14.49 9.91 -13.24
C TYR A 457 -15.61 10.68 -12.52
N LEU A 458 -15.50 10.72 -11.20
CA LEU A 458 -16.31 11.56 -10.34
C LEU A 458 -15.44 12.20 -9.27
N ILE A 459 -15.56 13.52 -9.12
CA ILE A 459 -15.10 14.26 -7.95
C ILE A 459 -16.35 14.75 -7.24
N PHE A 460 -16.57 14.26 -6.02
CA PHE A 460 -17.70 14.62 -5.17
C PHE A 460 -17.22 15.56 -4.07
N GLU A 461 -17.55 16.85 -4.18
CA GLU A 461 -17.01 17.93 -3.34
C GLU A 461 -17.92 18.31 -2.15
N GLU A 462 -19.05 17.61 -2.00
CA GLU A 462 -20.04 17.91 -0.98
C GLU A 462 -19.62 17.47 0.43
N PHE A 463 -18.80 16.42 0.52
CA PHE A 463 -18.20 15.96 1.78
C PHE A 463 -16.95 15.12 1.54
N GLY A 464 -16.16 14.93 2.61
CA GLY A 464 -14.98 14.08 2.59
C GLY A 464 -14.72 13.38 3.92
N LYS A 465 -13.45 13.12 4.20
CA LYS A 465 -12.97 12.40 5.38
C LYS A 465 -13.41 13.05 6.69
N GLU A 466 -13.38 14.38 6.79
CA GLU A 466 -13.72 15.08 8.03
C GLU A 466 -15.18 14.88 8.41
N GLU A 467 -16.06 14.97 7.43
CA GLU A 467 -17.49 14.82 7.63
C GLU A 467 -17.85 13.36 8.00
N CYS A 468 -17.24 12.37 7.32
CA CYS A 468 -17.37 10.96 7.69
C CYS A 468 -16.99 10.71 9.16
N LYS A 469 -15.91 11.34 9.65
CA LYS A 469 -15.48 11.23 11.05
C LYS A 469 -16.50 11.82 12.03
N LYS A 470 -17.11 12.98 11.71
CA LYS A 470 -18.17 13.57 12.55
C LYS A 470 -19.34 12.61 12.71
N PHE A 471 -19.67 11.89 11.65
CA PHE A 471 -20.74 10.88 11.62
C PHE A 471 -20.32 9.49 12.10
N LYS A 472 -19.08 9.33 12.60
CA LYS A 472 -18.52 8.08 13.13
C LYS A 472 -18.56 6.92 12.13
N VAL A 473 -18.50 7.22 10.83
CA VAL A 473 -18.36 6.24 9.75
C VAL A 473 -16.94 6.27 9.17
N SER A 474 -16.44 5.11 8.74
CA SER A 474 -15.17 5.05 8.03
C SER A 474 -15.33 5.66 6.64
N PRO A 475 -14.50 6.65 6.24
CA PRO A 475 -14.51 7.20 4.88
C PRO A 475 -14.33 6.12 3.82
N ASP A 476 -13.48 5.14 4.09
CA ASP A 476 -13.22 4.02 3.16
C ASP A 476 -14.46 3.11 3.03
N ALA A 477 -15.11 2.79 4.14
CA ALA A 477 -16.37 2.05 4.10
C ALA A 477 -17.49 2.81 3.36
N VAL A 478 -17.49 4.15 3.42
CA VAL A 478 -18.43 4.99 2.67
C VAL A 478 -18.16 4.90 1.16
N MET A 479 -16.89 4.92 0.73
CA MET A 479 -16.55 4.72 -0.69
C MET A 479 -17.04 3.37 -1.18
N GLN A 480 -16.72 2.30 -0.44
CA GLN A 480 -17.09 0.95 -0.79
C GLN A 480 -18.61 0.75 -0.82
N LEU A 481 -19.33 1.30 0.16
CA LEU A 481 -20.79 1.33 0.17
C LEU A 481 -21.36 2.07 -1.04
N ALA A 482 -20.78 3.21 -1.42
CA ALA A 482 -21.22 3.97 -2.60
C ALA A 482 -21.07 3.14 -3.87
N PHE A 483 -19.99 2.38 -4.02
CA PHE A 483 -19.78 1.49 -5.17
C PHE A 483 -20.82 0.36 -5.22
N GLN A 484 -21.12 -0.26 -4.08
CA GLN A 484 -22.18 -1.27 -3.98
C GLN A 484 -23.55 -0.67 -4.32
N LEU A 485 -23.88 0.50 -3.75
CA LEU A 485 -25.17 1.17 -3.96
C LEU A 485 -25.34 1.63 -5.41
N ALA A 486 -24.29 2.15 -6.05
CA ALA A 486 -24.30 2.53 -7.45
C ALA A 486 -24.65 1.33 -8.35
N LEU A 487 -23.96 0.20 -8.14
CA LEU A 487 -24.24 -1.02 -8.90
C LEU A 487 -25.65 -1.55 -8.59
N TYR A 488 -26.06 -1.57 -7.33
CA TYR A 488 -27.37 -2.07 -6.94
C TYR A 488 -28.50 -1.21 -7.50
N LYS A 489 -28.32 0.12 -7.58
CA LYS A 489 -29.26 1.03 -8.25
C LYS A 489 -29.43 0.67 -9.72
N LYS A 490 -28.33 0.40 -10.42
CA LYS A 490 -28.29 0.04 -11.86
C LYS A 490 -28.82 -1.35 -12.14
N GLU A 491 -28.35 -2.37 -11.43
CA GLU A 491 -28.53 -3.78 -11.80
C GLU A 491 -29.39 -4.59 -10.82
N LYS A 492 -29.79 -4.02 -9.68
CA LYS A 492 -30.60 -4.68 -8.63
C LYS A 492 -30.04 -6.01 -8.14
N ARG A 493 -28.72 -6.18 -8.15
CA ARG A 493 -28.03 -7.39 -7.71
C ARG A 493 -26.73 -7.09 -6.99
N ALA A 494 -26.35 -7.99 -6.09
CA ALA A 494 -25.04 -8.04 -5.46
C ALA A 494 -24.04 -8.78 -6.36
N VAL A 495 -22.76 -8.42 -6.27
CA VAL A 495 -21.70 -9.01 -7.09
C VAL A 495 -20.42 -9.23 -6.30
N ALA A 496 -19.56 -10.12 -6.80
CA ALA A 496 -18.22 -10.28 -6.28
C ALA A 496 -17.45 -8.95 -6.35
N THR A 497 -16.99 -8.51 -5.18
CA THR A 497 -16.24 -7.27 -5.01
C THR A 497 -14.89 -7.58 -4.38
N TYR A 498 -13.85 -6.94 -4.91
CA TYR A 498 -12.49 -7.02 -4.44
C TYR A 498 -12.02 -5.63 -4.01
N GLU A 499 -11.41 -5.56 -2.84
CA GLU A 499 -10.61 -4.42 -2.41
C GLU A 499 -9.25 -4.91 -1.91
N SER A 500 -8.18 -4.23 -2.34
CA SER A 500 -6.82 -4.58 -1.95
C SER A 500 -6.49 -4.11 -0.54
N CYS A 501 -5.92 -4.98 0.29
CA CYS A 501 -5.39 -4.63 1.61
C CYS A 501 -3.95 -5.10 1.75
N SER A 502 -3.03 -4.23 2.20
CA SER A 502 -1.62 -4.59 2.37
C SER A 502 -1.41 -5.50 3.57
N THR A 503 -0.55 -6.51 3.41
CA THR A 503 -0.03 -7.34 4.52
C THR A 503 1.46 -7.10 4.75
N SER A 504 1.98 -5.97 4.27
CA SER A 504 3.41 -5.61 4.38
C SER A 504 3.92 -5.46 5.81
N ALA A 505 3.06 -5.39 6.84
CA ALA A 505 3.49 -5.48 8.23
C ALA A 505 4.15 -6.83 8.60
N PHE A 506 4.10 -7.82 7.70
CA PHE A 506 4.71 -9.14 7.84
C PHE A 506 5.84 -9.35 6.83
N LYS A 507 6.80 -10.22 7.19
CA LYS A 507 7.93 -10.62 6.36
C LYS A 507 7.45 -11.19 5.02
N HIS A 508 7.92 -10.59 3.92
CA HIS A 508 7.47 -10.88 2.55
C HIS A 508 5.94 -10.88 2.43
N GLY A 509 5.27 -10.01 3.19
CA GLY A 509 3.85 -9.75 3.05
C GLY A 509 3.54 -9.21 1.66
N ARG A 510 2.36 -9.55 1.15
CA ARG A 510 1.85 -9.11 -0.16
C ARG A 510 0.56 -8.31 0.05
N THR A 511 -0.52 -8.78 -0.54
CA THR A 511 -1.88 -8.26 -0.35
C THR A 511 -2.82 -9.35 0.14
N GLU A 512 -3.88 -8.97 0.83
CA GLU A 512 -5.07 -9.77 1.12
C GLU A 512 -6.31 -9.04 0.56
N THR A 513 -7.41 -9.75 0.37
CA THR A 513 -8.66 -9.22 -0.15
C THR A 513 -9.62 -8.84 0.96
N VAL A 514 -10.15 -7.63 0.88
CA VAL A 514 -11.36 -7.20 1.60
C VAL A 514 -12.56 -7.43 0.68
N ARG A 515 -13.56 -8.17 1.19
CA ARG A 515 -14.79 -8.49 0.45
C ARG A 515 -15.89 -7.52 0.84
N SER A 516 -15.89 -6.35 0.20
CA SER A 516 -16.72 -5.19 0.59
C SER A 516 -18.21 -5.36 0.29
N CYS A 517 -18.59 -6.33 -0.55
CA CYS A 517 -19.98 -6.79 -0.70
C CYS A 517 -20.35 -7.72 0.46
N THR A 518 -21.02 -7.16 1.47
CA THR A 518 -21.47 -7.86 2.68
C THR A 518 -23.00 -7.86 2.81
N ASN A 519 -23.56 -8.73 3.64
CA ASN A 519 -24.99 -8.70 3.95
C ASN A 519 -25.43 -7.32 4.48
N GLU A 520 -24.59 -6.68 5.28
CA GLU A 520 -24.81 -5.36 5.84
C GLU A 520 -24.89 -4.30 4.72
N THR A 521 -23.97 -4.31 3.76
CA THR A 521 -24.03 -3.39 2.60
C THR A 521 -25.25 -3.61 1.72
N ILE A 522 -25.64 -4.87 1.48
CA ILE A 522 -26.81 -5.20 0.66
C ILE A 522 -28.10 -4.83 1.38
N ALA A 523 -28.18 -4.98 2.71
CA ALA A 523 -29.34 -4.54 3.48
C ALA A 523 -29.60 -3.04 3.31
N LEU A 524 -28.55 -2.21 3.37
CA LEU A 524 -28.68 -0.78 3.12
C LEU A 524 -29.02 -0.47 1.66
N CYS A 525 -28.42 -1.18 0.70
CA CYS A 525 -28.76 -1.01 -0.71
C CYS A 525 -30.24 -1.29 -0.97
N LYS A 526 -30.79 -2.37 -0.40
CA LYS A 526 -32.22 -2.71 -0.48
C LYS A 526 -33.11 -1.66 0.18
N ALA A 527 -32.74 -1.21 1.38
CA ALA A 527 -33.47 -0.17 2.10
C ALA A 527 -33.61 1.12 1.28
N ILE A 528 -32.54 1.54 0.59
CA ILE A 528 -32.57 2.74 -0.26
C ILE A 528 -33.34 2.50 -1.56
N VAL A 529 -33.11 1.35 -2.22
CA VAL A 529 -33.51 1.14 -3.61
C VAL A 529 -34.90 0.50 -3.76
N GLU A 530 -35.27 -0.44 -2.91
CA GLU A 530 -36.52 -1.22 -3.05
C GLU A 530 -37.66 -0.58 -2.26
N HIS A 531 -37.37 -0.08 -1.07
CA HIS A 531 -38.37 0.55 -0.21
C HIS A 531 -38.51 2.04 -0.52
N GLY A 532 -37.49 2.68 -1.11
CA GLY A 532 -37.41 4.12 -1.29
C GLY A 532 -37.14 4.80 0.04
N ALA A 533 -36.17 5.72 0.07
CA ALA A 533 -35.70 6.30 1.33
C ALA A 533 -36.76 7.08 2.14
N SER A 534 -37.93 7.36 1.55
CA SER A 534 -39.07 7.98 2.24
C SER A 534 -39.91 6.99 3.06
N SER A 535 -39.84 5.68 2.77
CA SER A 535 -40.60 4.65 3.50
C SER A 535 -39.81 4.02 4.65
N VAL A 536 -38.47 4.03 4.56
CA VAL A 536 -37.57 3.63 5.64
C VAL A 536 -37.18 4.87 6.42
N GLY A 537 -37.50 4.91 7.72
CA GLY A 537 -37.15 6.04 8.57
C GLY A 537 -35.64 6.30 8.59
N ASP A 538 -35.24 7.58 8.58
CA ASP A 538 -33.84 8.01 8.54
C ASP A 538 -32.96 7.37 9.64
N ASP A 539 -33.53 7.11 10.81
CA ASP A 539 -32.82 6.48 11.92
C ASP A 539 -32.42 5.02 11.63
N GLU A 540 -33.24 4.28 10.88
CA GLU A 540 -32.89 2.92 10.47
C GLU A 540 -31.82 2.95 9.36
N LEU A 541 -31.92 3.87 8.39
CA LEU A 541 -30.88 4.04 7.37
C LEU A 541 -29.52 4.39 7.98
N LYS A 542 -29.50 5.26 9.01
CA LYS A 542 -28.29 5.61 9.76
C LYS A 542 -27.70 4.41 10.47
N LYS A 543 -28.54 3.60 11.13
CA LYS A 543 -28.11 2.38 11.83
C LYS A 543 -27.48 1.39 10.85
N LEU A 544 -28.13 1.11 9.72
CA LEU A 544 -27.60 0.24 8.67
C LEU A 544 -26.26 0.75 8.13
N MET A 545 -26.08 2.06 7.97
CA MET A 545 -24.82 2.65 7.53
C MET A 545 -23.69 2.49 8.56
N LEU A 546 -23.99 2.61 9.86
CA LEU A 546 -23.03 2.31 10.94
C LEU A 546 -22.65 0.83 10.97
N GLU A 547 -23.61 -0.07 10.70
CA GLU A 547 -23.37 -1.51 10.57
C GLU A 547 -22.46 -1.83 9.37
N CYS A 548 -22.69 -1.20 8.21
CA CYS A 548 -21.79 -1.29 7.05
C CYS A 548 -20.37 -0.87 7.40
N SER A 549 -20.21 0.30 8.02
CA SER A 549 -18.92 0.83 8.47
C SER A 549 -18.22 -0.11 9.44
N LYS A 550 -18.95 -0.66 10.42
CA LYS A 550 -18.40 -1.62 11.39
C LYS A 550 -17.97 -2.93 10.73
N ALA A 551 -18.81 -3.49 9.84
CA ALA A 551 -18.50 -4.71 9.13
C ALA A 551 -17.25 -4.54 8.26
N HIS A 552 -17.18 -3.46 7.50
CA HIS A 552 -16.04 -3.14 6.63
C HIS A 552 -14.74 -2.97 7.41
N ASN A 553 -14.75 -2.16 8.48
CA ASN A 553 -13.58 -1.95 9.31
C ASN A 553 -13.06 -3.24 9.96
N ASN A 554 -13.95 -4.17 10.31
CA ASN A 554 -13.53 -5.47 10.81
C ASN A 554 -12.85 -6.30 9.73
N LEU A 555 -13.38 -6.31 8.50
CA LEU A 555 -12.75 -7.00 7.36
C LEU A 555 -11.37 -6.41 7.03
N VAL A 556 -11.22 -5.08 7.01
CA VAL A 556 -9.93 -4.41 6.79
C VAL A 556 -8.91 -4.82 7.87
N LYS A 557 -9.31 -4.83 9.15
CA LYS A 557 -8.43 -5.29 10.25
C LYS A 557 -8.05 -6.75 10.10
N GLU A 558 -8.99 -7.63 9.75
CA GLU A 558 -8.70 -9.04 9.52
C GLU A 558 -7.73 -9.22 8.34
N ALA A 559 -8.00 -8.57 7.20
CA ALA A 559 -7.16 -8.65 6.01
C ALA A 559 -5.73 -8.14 6.27
N ALA A 560 -5.58 -6.97 6.91
CA ALA A 560 -4.28 -6.40 7.27
C ALA A 560 -3.47 -7.31 8.22
N MET A 561 -4.15 -8.14 9.02
CA MET A 561 -3.54 -9.12 9.92
C MET A 561 -3.33 -10.51 9.27
N GLY A 562 -3.51 -10.63 7.94
CA GLY A 562 -3.40 -11.89 7.22
C GLY A 562 -4.49 -12.90 7.60
N GLN A 563 -5.65 -12.42 8.06
CA GLN A 563 -6.80 -13.24 8.48
C GLN A 563 -7.93 -13.26 7.44
N GLY A 564 -7.72 -12.68 6.26
CA GLY A 564 -8.60 -12.93 5.11
C GLY A 564 -8.58 -14.41 4.70
N PHE A 565 -9.48 -14.78 3.80
CA PHE A 565 -9.59 -16.17 3.34
C PHE A 565 -9.08 -16.36 1.90
N ASP A 566 -9.06 -15.30 1.08
CA ASP A 566 -8.78 -15.41 -0.34
C ASP A 566 -7.37 -15.93 -0.60
N ARG A 567 -6.33 -15.35 0.03
CA ARG A 567 -4.94 -15.84 -0.13
C ARG A 567 -4.76 -17.25 0.44
N HIS A 568 -5.42 -17.56 1.55
CA HIS A 568 -5.33 -18.88 2.14
C HIS A 568 -5.91 -19.96 1.22
N LEU A 569 -7.16 -19.78 0.74
CA LEU A 569 -7.79 -20.72 -0.17
C LEU A 569 -7.05 -20.81 -1.52
N PHE A 570 -6.50 -19.69 -2.01
CA PHE A 570 -5.65 -19.68 -3.20
C PHE A 570 -4.38 -20.53 -3.01
N ALA A 571 -3.67 -20.39 -1.90
CA ALA A 571 -2.48 -21.19 -1.62
C ALA A 571 -2.81 -22.69 -1.51
N LEU A 572 -3.90 -23.05 -0.83
CA LEU A 572 -4.36 -24.45 -0.76
C LEU A 572 -4.69 -25.01 -2.14
N ARG A 573 -5.34 -24.23 -3.02
CA ARG A 573 -5.59 -24.62 -4.41
C ARG A 573 -4.29 -24.81 -5.18
N LYS A 574 -3.31 -23.91 -5.02
CA LYS A 574 -2.01 -24.00 -5.68
C LYS A 574 -1.22 -25.25 -5.30
N ILE A 575 -1.21 -25.61 -4.02
CA ILE A 575 -0.63 -26.88 -3.56
C ILE A 575 -1.21 -28.06 -4.32
N VAL A 576 -2.53 -28.09 -4.55
CA VAL A 576 -3.16 -29.17 -5.32
C VAL A 576 -2.78 -29.15 -6.80
N GLU A 577 -2.72 -27.96 -7.41
CA GLU A 577 -2.32 -27.80 -8.82
C GLU A 577 -0.87 -28.27 -9.07
N GLU A 578 0.00 -28.17 -8.06
CA GLU A 578 1.41 -28.55 -8.15
C GLU A 578 1.70 -29.98 -7.65
N SER A 579 0.75 -30.60 -6.95
CA SER A 579 0.93 -31.94 -6.38
C SER A 579 0.42 -33.03 -7.32
N GLU A 580 1.25 -34.03 -7.58
CA GLU A 580 0.80 -35.23 -8.28
C GLU A 580 -0.10 -36.10 -7.38
N GLY A 581 -1.16 -36.67 -7.94
CA GLY A 581 -2.03 -37.62 -7.25
C GLY A 581 -3.04 -37.04 -6.26
N ILE A 582 -3.01 -35.73 -5.97
CA ILE A 582 -4.04 -35.07 -5.16
C ILE A 582 -5.21 -34.63 -6.06
N ARG A 583 -6.41 -35.16 -5.78
CA ARG A 583 -7.61 -34.76 -6.52
C ARG A 583 -8.05 -33.36 -6.10
N MET A 584 -8.30 -32.49 -7.08
CA MET A 584 -8.88 -31.16 -6.86
C MET A 584 -10.18 -31.23 -6.03
N PRO A 585 -10.19 -30.63 -4.81
CA PRO A 585 -11.35 -30.57 -3.90
C PRO A 585 -12.63 -30.03 -4.56
N LEU A 586 -13.79 -30.42 -4.02
CA LEU A 586 -15.07 -29.95 -4.55
C LEU A 586 -15.27 -28.45 -4.37
N LEU A 587 -14.73 -27.87 -3.29
CA LEU A 587 -14.78 -26.42 -3.05
C LEU A 587 -14.24 -25.60 -4.23
N PHE A 588 -13.11 -26.00 -4.82
CA PHE A 588 -12.48 -25.26 -5.91
C PHE A 588 -13.10 -25.56 -7.29
N LYS A 589 -14.00 -26.53 -7.37
CA LYS A 589 -14.81 -26.85 -8.55
C LYS A 589 -16.23 -26.31 -8.45
N ASP A 590 -16.62 -25.78 -7.30
CA ASP A 590 -17.91 -25.15 -7.07
C ASP A 590 -18.02 -23.89 -7.94
N PRO A 591 -19.06 -23.74 -8.79
CA PRO A 591 -19.30 -22.52 -9.54
C PRO A 591 -19.32 -21.26 -8.67
N ALA A 592 -19.71 -21.37 -7.39
CA ALA A 592 -19.67 -20.24 -6.47
C ALA A 592 -18.24 -19.75 -6.19
N TYR A 593 -17.24 -20.63 -6.16
CA TYR A 593 -15.83 -20.24 -5.99
C TYR A 593 -15.38 -19.37 -7.16
N GLU A 594 -15.63 -19.83 -8.40
CA GLU A 594 -15.36 -19.07 -9.61
C GLU A 594 -16.12 -17.72 -9.62
N LYS A 595 -17.41 -17.73 -9.28
CA LYS A 595 -18.25 -16.53 -9.19
C LYS A 595 -17.67 -15.48 -8.23
N LEU A 596 -17.13 -15.90 -7.09
CA LEU A 596 -16.51 -15.00 -6.10
C LEU A 596 -15.13 -14.48 -6.57
N ASN A 597 -14.40 -15.25 -7.36
CA ASN A 597 -13.12 -14.84 -7.94
C ASN A 597 -13.28 -14.04 -9.25
N HIS A 598 -14.48 -14.02 -9.85
CA HIS A 598 -14.86 -13.17 -10.96
C HIS A 598 -15.25 -11.76 -10.48
N ASN A 599 -14.25 -10.95 -10.13
CA ASN A 599 -14.43 -9.67 -9.44
C ASN A 599 -15.02 -8.59 -10.37
N ILE A 600 -16.34 -8.50 -10.39
CA ILE A 600 -17.09 -7.49 -11.13
C ILE A 600 -16.74 -6.07 -10.66
N LEU A 601 -16.65 -5.84 -9.35
CA LEU A 601 -16.16 -4.59 -8.79
C LEU A 601 -14.75 -4.83 -8.25
N SER A 602 -13.73 -4.38 -8.98
CA SER A 602 -12.36 -4.37 -8.49
C SER A 602 -11.98 -2.97 -8.07
N THR A 603 -11.60 -2.80 -6.81
CA THR A 603 -11.37 -1.49 -6.20
C THR A 603 -9.98 -1.42 -5.55
N SER A 604 -9.36 -0.24 -5.61
CA SER A 604 -8.09 0.00 -4.94
C SER A 604 -7.91 1.47 -4.63
N THR A 605 -7.24 1.78 -3.52
CA THR A 605 -6.87 3.14 -3.15
C THR A 605 -5.37 3.24 -2.88
N LEU A 606 -4.78 4.32 -3.37
CA LEU A 606 -3.43 4.77 -3.04
C LEU A 606 -3.53 6.25 -2.62
N SER A 607 -4.22 6.47 -1.50
CA SER A 607 -4.57 7.81 -1.03
C SER A 607 -3.34 8.53 -0.43
N SER A 608 -2.96 9.66 -1.01
CA SER A 608 -1.94 10.57 -0.46
C SER A 608 -2.18 11.99 -0.97
N PRO A 609 -1.86 13.06 -0.20
CA PRO A 609 -2.00 14.44 -0.66
C PRO A 609 -1.21 14.76 -1.95
N GLU A 610 -0.15 14.00 -2.22
CA GLU A 610 0.71 14.14 -3.39
C GLU A 610 0.10 13.55 -4.68
N VAL A 611 -0.95 12.73 -4.55
CA VAL A 611 -1.59 12.02 -5.66
C VAL A 611 -2.84 12.79 -6.09
N MET A 612 -2.83 13.27 -7.34
CA MET A 612 -3.98 13.89 -7.98
C MET A 612 -5.00 12.83 -8.42
N ALA A 613 -4.52 11.79 -9.11
CA ALA A 613 -5.34 10.74 -9.68
C ALA A 613 -4.60 9.40 -9.67
N GLY A 614 -5.35 8.31 -9.63
CA GLY A 614 -4.86 6.94 -9.76
C GLY A 614 -5.93 6.07 -10.39
N GLY A 615 -5.52 5.00 -11.08
CA GLY A 615 -6.47 4.16 -11.80
C GLY A 615 -5.82 2.93 -12.42
N PHE A 616 -6.69 2.01 -12.84
CA PHE A 616 -6.33 0.73 -13.46
C PHE A 616 -7.53 0.23 -14.29
N GLY A 617 -7.30 -0.73 -15.19
CA GLY A 617 -8.36 -1.32 -15.99
C GLY A 617 -9.23 -2.34 -15.24
N PRO A 618 -10.35 -2.81 -15.82
CA PRO A 618 -11.13 -3.90 -15.24
C PRO A 618 -10.33 -5.21 -15.23
N VAL A 619 -10.51 -6.02 -14.18
CA VAL A 619 -9.84 -7.33 -14.05
C VAL A 619 -10.58 -8.47 -14.75
N VAL A 620 -11.84 -8.24 -15.12
CA VAL A 620 -12.71 -9.14 -15.91
C VAL A 620 -13.43 -8.33 -17.01
N GLU A 621 -13.80 -8.97 -18.13
CA GLU A 621 -14.38 -8.29 -19.31
C GLU A 621 -15.70 -7.57 -18.97
N ASP A 622 -16.58 -8.20 -18.19
CA ASP A 622 -17.79 -7.62 -17.65
C ASP A 622 -17.53 -7.06 -16.24
N GLY A 623 -16.48 -6.26 -16.08
CA GLY A 623 -16.05 -5.70 -14.79
C GLY A 623 -15.98 -4.18 -14.78
N TYR A 624 -15.77 -3.62 -13.60
CA TYR A 624 -15.32 -2.25 -13.37
C TYR A 624 -13.98 -2.26 -12.63
N GLY A 625 -13.03 -1.45 -13.10
CA GLY A 625 -11.83 -1.07 -12.35
C GLY A 625 -12.06 0.29 -11.69
N ILE A 626 -12.01 0.36 -10.36
CA ILE A 626 -12.33 1.58 -9.61
C ILE A 626 -11.13 2.00 -8.76
N GLY A 627 -10.40 3.01 -9.25
CA GLY A 627 -9.38 3.72 -8.47
C GLY A 627 -10.02 4.85 -7.69
N TYR A 628 -9.76 4.99 -6.39
CA TYR A 628 -10.40 6.03 -5.59
C TYR A 628 -9.49 6.73 -4.59
N MET A 629 -9.87 7.97 -4.27
CA MET A 629 -9.14 8.91 -3.43
C MET A 629 -10.06 9.49 -2.37
N ILE A 630 -9.52 9.65 -1.15
CA ILE A 630 -10.24 10.22 -0.03
C ILE A 630 -9.46 11.44 0.47
N GLN A 631 -10.04 12.61 0.34
CA GLN A 631 -9.49 13.86 0.87
C GLN A 631 -10.39 14.41 1.98
N ASP A 632 -9.93 15.46 2.66
CA ASP A 632 -10.62 16.01 3.84
C ASP A 632 -12.03 16.52 3.51
N HIS A 633 -12.19 17.16 2.35
CA HIS A 633 -13.46 17.76 1.90
C HIS A 633 -14.01 17.21 0.58
N LYS A 634 -13.34 16.23 -0.05
CA LYS A 634 -13.82 15.63 -1.30
C LYS A 634 -13.49 14.15 -1.43
N LEU A 635 -14.30 13.46 -2.22
CA LEU A 635 -14.15 12.05 -2.58
C LEU A 635 -13.96 11.94 -4.10
N GLY A 636 -12.96 11.17 -4.54
CA GLY A 636 -12.63 10.99 -5.95
C GLY A 636 -12.74 9.54 -6.39
N SER A 637 -13.21 9.29 -7.60
CA SER A 637 -13.23 7.95 -8.21
C SER A 637 -12.96 8.03 -9.69
N VAL A 638 -12.09 7.17 -10.21
CA VAL A 638 -11.95 6.88 -11.63
C VAL A 638 -12.46 5.47 -11.86
N VAL A 639 -13.35 5.33 -12.84
CA VAL A 639 -14.02 4.09 -13.19
C VAL A 639 -13.64 3.72 -14.62
N THR A 640 -13.15 2.50 -14.80
CA THR A 640 -12.87 1.89 -16.10
C THR A 640 -13.81 0.70 -16.32
N SER A 641 -14.17 0.42 -17.58
CA SER A 641 -14.99 -0.74 -17.99
C SER A 641 -14.76 -1.06 -19.48
N TYR A 642 -15.25 -2.21 -19.95
CA TYR A 642 -15.29 -2.52 -21.39
C TYR A 642 -16.71 -2.34 -21.93
N ARG A 643 -16.84 -1.49 -22.96
CA ARG A 643 -18.13 -1.04 -23.56
C ARG A 643 -19.01 -2.18 -24.06
N ASP A 644 -18.45 -3.33 -24.39
CA ASP A 644 -19.21 -4.51 -24.84
C ASP A 644 -20.10 -5.09 -23.74
N HIS A 645 -19.78 -4.79 -22.48
CA HIS A 645 -20.47 -5.34 -21.31
C HIS A 645 -21.03 -4.26 -20.41
N ARG A 646 -20.26 -3.19 -20.14
CA ARG A 646 -20.64 -2.11 -19.24
C ARG A 646 -20.02 -0.78 -19.68
N ASP A 647 -20.65 0.31 -19.27
CA ASP A 647 -20.16 1.65 -19.53
C ASP A 647 -19.82 2.39 -18.22
N ALA A 648 -18.63 2.99 -18.18
CA ALA A 648 -18.12 3.70 -17.01
C ALA A 648 -18.91 4.99 -16.78
N SER A 649 -19.23 5.73 -17.84
CA SER A 649 -19.99 6.98 -17.74
C SER A 649 -21.40 6.77 -17.22
N GLU A 650 -22.05 5.66 -17.60
CA GLU A 650 -23.34 5.29 -17.01
C GLU A 650 -23.21 4.95 -15.52
N TYR A 651 -22.19 4.18 -15.13
CA TYR A 651 -21.94 3.85 -13.72
C TYR A 651 -21.66 5.09 -12.87
N ILE A 652 -20.90 6.06 -13.39
CA ILE A 652 -20.61 7.34 -12.71
C ILE A 652 -21.90 8.09 -12.36
N LYS A 653 -22.93 8.07 -13.21
CA LYS A 653 -24.23 8.70 -12.89
C LYS A 653 -24.88 8.06 -11.66
N TYR A 654 -24.85 6.73 -11.57
CA TYR A 654 -25.35 6.00 -10.41
C TYR A 654 -24.48 6.21 -9.18
N LEU A 655 -23.16 6.33 -9.35
CA LEU A 655 -22.22 6.62 -8.27
C LEU A 655 -22.45 8.00 -7.67
N LYS A 656 -22.67 9.02 -8.51
CA LYS A 656 -23.05 10.35 -8.04
C LYS A 656 -24.35 10.29 -7.22
N SER A 657 -25.39 9.63 -7.75
CA SER A 657 -26.65 9.43 -7.02
C SER A 657 -26.45 8.66 -5.70
N ALA A 658 -25.56 7.67 -5.66
CA ALA A 658 -25.24 6.93 -4.44
C ALA A 658 -24.58 7.83 -3.38
N PHE A 659 -23.63 8.68 -3.77
CA PHE A 659 -23.03 9.64 -2.85
C PHE A 659 -24.02 10.69 -2.34
N GLU A 660 -24.93 11.19 -3.19
CA GLU A 660 -26.00 12.10 -2.79
C GLU A 660 -26.92 11.48 -1.73
N ASP A 661 -27.32 10.21 -1.92
CA ASP A 661 -28.12 9.49 -0.94
C ASP A 661 -27.40 9.28 0.39
N ILE A 662 -26.13 8.86 0.33
CA ILE A 662 -25.31 8.67 1.53
C ILE A 662 -25.14 10.02 2.26
N HIS A 663 -24.86 11.09 1.53
CA HIS A 663 -24.71 12.43 2.10
C HIS A 663 -26.00 12.90 2.78
N ARG A 664 -27.17 12.66 2.19
CA ARG A 664 -28.46 12.99 2.81
C ARG A 664 -28.68 12.25 4.13
N ILE A 665 -28.40 10.95 4.15
CA ILE A 665 -28.53 10.12 5.37
C ILE A 665 -27.57 10.63 6.47
N LEU A 666 -26.35 11.01 6.08
CA LEU A 666 -25.34 11.58 6.98
C LEU A 666 -25.79 12.94 7.53
N LYS A 667 -26.21 13.90 6.68
CA LYS A 667 -26.67 15.25 7.10
C LYS A 667 -27.84 15.21 8.07
N ASN A 668 -28.79 14.29 7.89
CA ASN A 668 -29.93 14.14 8.81
C ASN A 668 -29.53 13.63 10.21
N GLN A 669 -28.24 13.35 10.49
CA GLN A 669 -27.73 13.17 11.85
C GLN A 669 -27.59 14.50 12.63
N LEU A 670 -27.40 15.64 11.96
CA LEU A 670 -27.15 16.94 12.63
C LEU A 670 -28.42 17.63 13.12
N THR A 671 -29.59 17.30 12.55
CA THR A 671 -30.89 17.90 12.95
C THR A 671 -31.52 17.21 14.16
N ALA A 672 -31.16 15.96 14.44
CA ALA A 672 -31.75 15.17 15.53
C ALA A 672 -31.35 15.59 16.97
N PRO A 673 -30.16 16.15 17.26
CA PRO A 673 -29.83 16.62 18.61
C PRO A 673 -30.36 18.03 18.92
N PHE A 674 -30.66 18.86 17.90
CA PHE A 674 -31.06 20.25 18.12
C PHE A 674 -32.56 20.42 18.42
N LEU A 675 -33.41 19.52 17.91
CA LEU A 675 -34.87 19.60 18.12
C LEU A 675 -35.32 18.92 19.42
N LYS A 676 -34.59 17.92 19.94
CA LYS A 676 -34.94 17.27 21.22
C LYS A 676 -34.65 18.12 22.47
N ASN A 677 -33.85 19.17 22.35
CA ASN A 677 -33.55 20.08 23.46
C ASN A 677 -34.41 21.34 23.47
N GLN A 678 -35.21 21.63 22.43
CA GLN A 678 -36.14 22.78 22.46
C GLN A 678 -37.56 22.41 22.94
N GLU A 679 -37.97 21.14 22.82
CA GLU A 679 -39.28 20.70 23.33
C GLU A 679 -39.31 20.44 24.84
N LYS A 680 -38.16 20.47 25.54
CA LYS A 680 -38.09 20.37 27.00
C LYS A 680 -38.09 21.70 27.75
N ASP A 681 -37.87 22.81 27.06
CA ASP A 681 -37.78 24.15 27.67
C ASP A 681 -39.06 25.00 27.47
N ILE A 682 -40.14 24.40 26.93
CA ILE A 682 -41.45 25.05 26.78
C ILE A 682 -42.51 24.23 27.51
N GLN A 683 -42.31 23.98 28.80
CA GLN A 683 -43.38 23.47 29.65
C GLN A 683 -43.21 23.83 31.12
N TYR A 684 -42.78 25.06 31.46
CA TYR A 684 -42.88 25.57 32.83
C TYR A 684 -42.90 27.11 32.86
N VAL A 685 -44.00 27.72 32.39
CA VAL A 685 -44.39 29.07 32.83
C VAL A 685 -45.92 29.16 32.88
N SER A 686 -46.51 28.74 34.00
CA SER A 686 -47.77 29.30 34.51
C SER A 686 -48.03 28.72 35.90
N GLU A 687 -47.79 29.52 36.94
CA GLU A 687 -48.78 29.87 37.97
C GLU A 687 -48.10 30.45 39.22
N THR A 688 -48.55 31.66 39.52
CA THR A 688 -48.26 32.51 40.68
C THR A 688 -48.95 32.00 41.94
N ALA A 689 -48.31 32.15 43.11
CA ALA A 689 -48.80 32.94 44.27
C ALA A 689 -48.27 32.47 45.64
N GLU A 690 -47.61 33.40 46.34
CA GLU A 690 -47.82 33.82 47.74
C GLU A 690 -47.64 32.89 48.98
N ILE A 691 -46.66 33.30 49.81
CA ILE A 691 -46.74 33.61 51.27
C ILE A 691 -46.39 32.53 52.35
N ASN A 692 -45.49 32.96 53.25
CA ASN A 692 -45.26 32.67 54.69
C ASN A 692 -44.33 31.55 55.22
N VAL A 693 -43.49 32.00 56.17
CA VAL A 693 -42.57 31.34 57.14
C VAL A 693 -43.39 31.10 58.45
N PRO A 694 -43.21 30.08 59.35
CA PRO A 694 -41.94 29.62 59.99
C PRO A 694 -41.79 28.10 60.37
N SER A 695 -40.60 27.77 60.88
CA SER A 695 -40.08 26.52 61.54
C SER A 695 -40.84 26.05 62.82
N PRO A 696 -40.41 25.02 63.62
CA PRO A 696 -39.53 23.83 63.45
C PRO A 696 -40.17 22.50 63.99
N THR A 697 -39.52 21.32 63.85
CA THR A 697 -39.27 20.28 64.90
C THR A 697 -39.00 18.84 64.37
N SER A 698 -38.03 18.16 65.01
CA SER A 698 -37.83 16.68 65.22
C SER A 698 -37.75 15.75 63.98
N SER A 699 -36.93 14.69 63.88
CA SER A 699 -36.01 13.99 64.78
C SER A 699 -35.37 12.79 64.02
N VAL A 700 -34.11 12.46 64.36
CA VAL A 700 -33.51 11.10 64.44
C VAL A 700 -32.99 10.39 63.15
N ASP A 701 -31.65 10.28 63.14
CA ASP A 701 -30.71 9.18 62.83
C ASP A 701 -30.63 8.41 61.48
N ASN A 702 -29.44 8.59 60.87
CA ASN A 702 -28.46 7.61 60.36
C ASN A 702 -28.93 6.40 59.52
N MET A 703 -28.51 6.35 58.24
CA MET A 703 -27.53 5.35 57.79
C MET A 703 -26.89 5.70 56.42
N VAL A 704 -25.58 5.50 56.37
CA VAL A 704 -24.65 5.75 55.26
C VAL A 704 -24.61 4.53 54.33
N ILE A 705 -24.86 4.73 53.03
CA ILE A 705 -24.21 3.98 51.94
C ILE A 705 -24.00 4.96 50.78
N ALA A 706 -22.76 5.40 50.57
CA ALA A 706 -22.36 6.21 49.43
C ALA A 706 -21.53 5.36 48.46
N GLU A 707 -22.13 4.99 47.33
CA GLU A 707 -21.38 4.69 46.12
C GLU A 707 -20.84 6.02 45.55
N ARG A 708 -19.52 6.18 45.51
CA ARG A 708 -18.87 7.24 44.73
C ARG A 708 -18.01 6.63 43.63
N ARG A 709 -18.50 6.79 42.41
CA ARG A 709 -17.67 7.01 41.22
C ARG A 709 -16.77 8.22 41.50
N VAL A 710 -15.47 8.10 41.22
CA VAL A 710 -14.55 9.23 41.18
C VAL A 710 -14.09 9.45 39.75
N LEU A 711 -14.44 10.63 39.25
CA LEU A 711 -13.91 11.29 38.08
C LEU A 711 -12.47 11.75 38.36
N PHE A 712 -11.56 11.56 37.42
CA PHE A 712 -10.23 12.18 37.45
C PHE A 712 -10.32 13.60 36.88
N HIS A 713 -9.83 14.57 37.65
CA HIS A 713 -9.49 15.91 37.19
C HIS A 713 -7.97 16.00 37.10
N GLU A 714 -7.45 16.42 35.95
CA GLU A 714 -6.04 16.80 35.75
C GLU A 714 -5.76 18.13 36.45
N SER A 715 -4.62 18.22 37.15
CA SER A 715 -4.01 19.51 37.51
C SER A 715 -2.51 19.48 37.22
N GLU A 716 -2.07 20.53 36.54
CA GLU A 716 -0.69 20.87 36.19
C GLU A 716 0.21 21.00 37.42
N PHE A 717 1.50 20.66 37.32
CA PHE A 717 2.55 21.29 38.14
C PHE A 717 3.93 21.20 37.47
N HIS A 718 4.63 22.34 37.45
CA HIS A 718 6.03 22.56 37.06
C HIS A 718 6.99 22.38 38.28
N PRO A 719 8.33 22.38 38.10
CA PRO A 719 9.28 21.55 38.87
C PRO A 719 10.01 22.27 40.01
N ASN A 720 10.37 21.55 41.07
CA ASN A 720 11.74 21.41 41.63
C ASN A 720 11.77 20.84 43.08
N VAL A 721 12.91 20.18 43.37
CA VAL A 721 13.56 19.91 44.67
C VAL A 721 13.33 18.55 45.37
N ASN A 722 14.40 17.73 45.25
CA ASN A 722 15.07 16.80 46.19
C ASN A 722 14.29 15.74 46.98
N GLY A 723 14.87 14.55 47.00
CA GLY A 723 14.21 13.32 47.43
C GLY A 723 14.31 12.99 48.91
N VAL A 724 13.42 12.09 49.32
CA VAL A 724 13.59 11.12 50.41
C VAL A 724 12.74 9.89 50.04
N HIS A 725 13.37 8.72 49.91
CA HIS A 725 12.69 7.44 49.74
C HIS A 725 11.92 7.05 51.02
N LYS A 726 10.62 6.73 50.92
CA LYS A 726 9.90 5.96 51.94
C LYS A 726 9.60 4.56 51.39
N ASN A 727 10.09 3.53 52.09
CA ASN A 727 9.79 2.13 51.82
C ASN A 727 8.36 1.80 52.27
N THR A 728 7.54 1.28 51.37
CA THR A 728 6.21 0.73 51.68
C THR A 728 6.26 -0.79 51.46
N THR A 729 5.92 -1.57 52.50
CA THR A 729 5.89 -3.04 52.45
C THR A 729 4.48 -3.52 52.12
N TRP A 730 4.34 -4.39 51.13
CA TRP A 730 3.05 -5.01 50.78
C TRP A 730 2.98 -6.45 51.27
N VAL A 731 1.81 -6.85 51.79
CA VAL A 731 1.53 -8.22 52.25
C VAL A 731 0.38 -8.78 51.42
N TYR A 732 0.49 -10.01 50.96
CA TYR A 732 -0.62 -10.72 50.30
C TYR A 732 -0.69 -12.16 50.78
N GLU A 733 -1.91 -12.72 50.73
CA GLU A 733 -2.19 -14.11 51.07
C GLU A 733 -2.13 -14.97 49.82
N ASN A 734 -1.36 -16.06 49.86
CA ASN A 734 -1.32 -16.99 48.74
C ASN A 734 -2.51 -17.97 48.78
N GLY A 735 -2.74 -18.69 47.69
CA GLY A 735 -3.86 -19.64 47.52
C GLY A 735 -3.87 -20.85 48.48
N ALA A 736 -3.05 -20.85 49.52
CA ALA A 736 -3.03 -21.81 50.61
C ALA A 736 -3.30 -21.17 52.00
N GLY A 737 -3.64 -19.88 52.06
CA GLY A 737 -4.03 -19.21 53.31
C GLY A 737 -2.86 -18.75 54.20
N HIS A 738 -1.71 -18.42 53.62
CA HIS A 738 -0.57 -17.87 54.35
C HIS A 738 -0.17 -16.48 53.82
N TRP A 739 0.06 -15.55 54.75
CA TRP A 739 0.40 -14.16 54.49
C TRP A 739 1.91 -13.97 54.34
N ASN A 740 2.34 -13.47 53.18
CA ASN A 740 3.75 -13.19 52.87
C ASN A 740 3.95 -11.70 52.55
N SER A 741 5.09 -11.14 52.96
CA SER A 741 5.49 -9.78 52.59
C SER A 741 6.51 -9.77 51.44
N LEU A 742 6.35 -8.83 50.50
CA LEU A 742 7.29 -8.57 49.42
C LEU A 742 7.78 -7.13 49.48
N THR A 743 9.10 -6.96 49.35
CA THR A 743 9.75 -5.69 49.06
C THR A 743 10.12 -5.64 47.56
N ASN A 744 9.45 -4.71 46.85
CA ASN A 744 9.76 -4.15 45.53
C ASN A 744 9.58 -5.03 44.26
N PRO A 745 8.39 -4.97 43.59
CA PRO A 745 8.27 -5.44 42.22
C PRO A 745 7.30 -4.59 41.34
N GLU A 746 7.59 -3.33 41.05
CA GLU A 746 6.76 -2.56 40.09
C GLU A 746 7.13 -2.82 38.61
N HIS A 747 8.36 -3.21 38.28
CA HIS A 747 8.77 -3.43 36.87
C HIS A 747 8.42 -4.81 36.28
N HIS A 748 8.18 -5.83 37.10
CA HIS A 748 7.98 -7.20 36.59
C HIS A 748 6.53 -7.53 36.24
N ILE A 749 5.56 -6.88 36.87
CA ILE A 749 4.13 -7.18 36.66
C ILE A 749 3.58 -6.43 35.44
N GLU A 750 4.05 -5.21 35.18
CA GLU A 750 3.58 -4.39 34.04
C GLU A 750 3.97 -4.98 32.68
N VAL A 751 5.22 -5.47 32.54
CA VAL A 751 5.70 -6.10 31.31
C VAL A 751 4.94 -7.41 31.01
N ILE A 752 4.67 -8.22 32.04
CA ILE A 752 3.92 -9.47 31.89
C ILE A 752 2.44 -9.19 31.57
N HIS A 753 1.85 -8.14 32.15
CA HIS A 753 0.46 -7.75 31.88
C HIS A 753 0.30 -7.17 30.47
N GLN A 754 1.24 -6.34 29.99
CA GLN A 754 1.21 -5.79 28.64
C GLN A 754 1.42 -6.86 27.56
N VAL A 755 2.33 -7.82 27.77
CA VAL A 755 2.53 -8.95 26.83
C VAL A 755 1.29 -9.86 26.74
N ASN A 756 0.57 -10.05 27.85
CA ASN A 756 -0.67 -10.84 27.86
C ASN A 756 -1.82 -10.14 27.12
N CYS A 757 -1.97 -8.82 27.31
CA CYS A 757 -3.02 -8.04 26.65
C CYS A 757 -2.76 -7.81 25.16
N LEU A 758 -1.50 -7.78 24.72
CA LEU A 758 -1.15 -7.46 23.33
C LEU A 758 -1.16 -8.66 22.37
N PHE A 759 -0.94 -9.90 22.85
CA PHE A 759 -0.69 -11.03 21.93
C PHE A 759 -1.64 -12.24 22.07
N ASN A 760 -2.54 -12.28 23.05
CA ASN A 760 -3.48 -13.40 23.27
C ASN A 760 -2.83 -14.80 23.13
N ILE A 761 -1.58 -14.94 23.58
CA ILE A 761 -0.75 -16.14 23.40
C ILE A 761 -1.21 -17.20 24.40
N ARG A 762 -1.88 -18.24 23.90
CA ARG A 762 -2.31 -19.41 24.70
C ARG A 762 -1.23 -20.50 24.83
N ASP A 763 -0.13 -20.40 24.09
CA ASP A 763 0.95 -21.39 24.12
C ASP A 763 2.07 -21.00 25.11
N GLY A 764 2.28 -21.84 26.12
CA GLY A 764 3.29 -21.64 27.17
C GLY A 764 4.73 -21.66 26.65
N SER A 765 5.02 -22.36 25.54
CA SER A 765 6.39 -22.52 25.03
C SER A 765 6.94 -21.23 24.38
N SER A 766 6.07 -20.51 23.67
CA SER A 766 6.36 -19.21 23.05
C SER A 766 6.56 -18.11 24.11
N LYS A 767 5.82 -18.20 25.22
CA LYS A 767 5.91 -17.30 26.38
C LYS A 767 7.27 -17.39 27.07
N THR A 768 7.75 -18.61 27.31
CA THR A 768 9.05 -18.84 27.95
C THR A 768 10.21 -18.39 27.08
N ARG A 769 10.08 -18.47 25.74
CA ARG A 769 11.12 -18.03 24.81
C ARG A 769 11.25 -16.50 24.74
N ILE A 770 10.13 -15.78 24.63
CA ILE A 770 10.11 -14.30 24.61
C ILE A 770 10.68 -13.75 25.91
N LEU A 771 10.28 -14.31 27.06
CA LEU A 771 10.83 -13.91 28.37
C LEU A 771 12.32 -14.22 28.47
N LYS A 772 12.78 -15.40 28.03
CA LYS A 772 14.23 -15.73 28.05
C LYS A 772 15.07 -14.83 27.15
N GLU A 773 14.56 -14.42 25.98
CA GLU A 773 15.27 -13.53 25.06
C GLU A 773 15.33 -12.08 25.58
N LEU A 774 14.27 -11.60 26.25
CA LEU A 774 14.25 -10.28 26.92
C LEU A 774 15.16 -10.23 28.15
N TYR A 775 15.15 -11.28 28.99
CA TYR A 775 16.04 -11.36 30.16
C TYR A 775 17.52 -11.50 29.79
N ALA A 776 17.84 -12.09 28.63
CA ALA A 776 19.23 -12.21 28.16
C ALA A 776 19.85 -10.88 27.72
N THR A 777 19.04 -9.83 27.51
CA THR A 777 19.50 -8.52 27.04
C THR A 777 19.74 -7.47 28.15
N ASN A 778 19.56 -7.81 29.44
CA ASN A 778 19.66 -6.85 30.56
C ASN A 778 18.85 -5.56 30.32
N ILE A 779 17.58 -5.72 29.91
CA ILE A 779 16.57 -4.65 29.89
C ILE A 779 15.63 -4.90 31.06
#